data_AF-A0A452R9I7-F1
#
_entry.id   AF-A0A452R9I7-F1
#
_cell.length_a   1.000
_cell.length_b   1.000
_cell.length_c   1.000
_cell.angle_alpha   90.00
_cell.angle_beta   90.00
_cell.angle_gamma   90.00
#
_symmetry.space_group_name_H-M   'P 1'
#
loop_
_entity.id
_entity.type
_entity.pdbx_description
1 polymer ?
#
loop_
_entity_poly.entity_id
_entity_poly.type
_entity_poly.pdbx_seq_one_letter_code
_entity_poly.pdbx_strand_id
1 'polypeptide(L)'
;GETKAFLLNSSLLLDLVLEVVVGRSMVISLLINLGSPVKEVRRASVLCLQALSGVVSHFHLVINHLVPKTEEITSDVTYVAQDLATLFEELQREKKLKSHQKLSETLKNLLNCVYSCPSYIAKDLVKVLKEVNNEMVLSQLLPMAEQLLEKIQKEPTAVLKDEAIILHLTLGKYNECSASLLHKDPKSLDIFVKAVHTTKELCTGMPTIQITALEKITKPFFAAISDEKVQQKLLCMLFDLLVNCKNSHCAQTISSVFKGISVNAEQVRIELEPPDKTKSLGTIQQTRRQKMQQKKSQDLESVQEVGGSYWQRVTLILELLQHKKKLKNPQILIPTLFNLLSRSLEHLPAEQGNMEYTKQLILSCLLNICQKLSPDGGRIPKDVLDEEKFNVELIVQCIRVSEMPQTHHHALLLLGTVAGIFPDKVLHNIMSIFTFMGANVMRLDDTYSFQVINKTVKMIIPALIQSDAGDSVEVTRNVEGVVVKVIHVFVDALPHVPEHRRLPILAQLVDTLGAERFLWVLLLLLFEQYVTKTVLVAACGEKDAILEADTEFWISVCCEFSVQHQIQSLMNILQYLIKLPEEKEDAVSKAVSTKSESQEEMLQIFNIDTHTSKQLRHFKFLSVSFMSQLLASSHFIRKVVESGGPQILKGLEQRLLEIVLGYINAVAQSMEKNTDTLTVKFWRALLSKAYDTLDKVNALLPTETFVAVVRGLLDNPLPSVRRKALDLLNNKLQQNTSWKKKIVYRFLKLVPVLLAIVQHKKKSVEEQAINRQTALYTLKLLCKNFGAENPEHFVPVLNTAVRLIAPETKEDKNVLGSALLCVAEVASTLEALAIPQLPSLMPSLLTTMKNTSELVSGEVYLLSALAALQKVVETLPHFISPYLEGVLSQVVHLEKITSEMGSASQANVRVTSLKKTLATTLSPRVLLPAINRTYKQIEKNWKNHMGPFMSILQEHIGVMKKEELTSHQSQLTVFFLEALDFRAQHSENDLEEIGKTENCIIDCLVAMVVKLSEVTFRPLFFKLFDWAKTEDAPKDRLLTFYNLADCIAEKLKGLFTLFAGHLVKPFADTLNQVNISKTDEAFFDSDKDPEKCCLLLQFILNCLYKIFLFDTQHFISKERAEALMMPLVDQLENRLGGDARFQERVTKHLIPCLAQFSVAMADDSLWKPLNYQILLKTRDSSPKVRFAALITVLALAEKLKENYIVLLPESIPFLAELMEDECEEVERQCQKTIQQLEAILGEPLQSYF
;
A
#
# COMPACT_ATOMS: atom_id res chain seq x y z
N GLY A 1 -66.72 -111.60 -42.48
CA GLY A 1 -65.51 -112.03 -41.75
C GLY A 1 -64.27 -111.28 -42.20
N GLU A 2 -64.05 -111.16 -43.51
CA GLU A 2 -62.76 -110.72 -44.06
C GLU A 2 -62.56 -109.21 -44.19
N THR A 3 -63.60 -108.38 -44.07
CA THR A 3 -63.47 -106.91 -44.06
C THR A 3 -62.99 -106.34 -42.72
N LYS A 4 -63.07 -107.11 -41.62
CA LYS A 4 -62.52 -106.72 -40.30
C LYS A 4 -61.01 -106.99 -40.18
N ALA A 5 -60.44 -107.83 -41.05
CA ALA A 5 -59.01 -108.17 -41.06
C ALA A 5 -58.13 -107.10 -41.74
N PHE A 6 -58.70 -106.26 -42.60
CA PHE A 6 -57.94 -105.27 -43.38
C PHE A 6 -57.81 -103.88 -42.69
N LEU A 7 -58.72 -103.55 -41.78
CA LEU A 7 -58.71 -102.28 -41.02
C LEU A 7 -57.85 -102.33 -39.74
N LEU A 8 -57.58 -103.52 -39.19
CA LEU A 8 -56.73 -103.67 -38.00
C LEU A 8 -55.23 -103.78 -38.34
N ASN A 9 -54.87 -104.50 -39.42
CA ASN A 9 -53.46 -104.67 -39.80
C ASN A 9 -52.82 -103.45 -40.46
N SER A 10 -53.60 -102.55 -41.05
CA SER A 10 -53.09 -101.26 -41.57
C SER A 10 -52.81 -100.26 -40.45
N SER A 11 -53.53 -100.32 -39.32
CA SER A 11 -53.24 -99.49 -38.13
C SER A 11 -51.95 -99.91 -37.42
N LEU A 12 -51.75 -101.22 -37.22
CA LEU A 12 -50.57 -101.78 -36.52
C LEU A 12 -49.25 -101.63 -37.29
N LEU A 13 -49.28 -101.69 -38.63
CA LEU A 13 -48.08 -101.46 -39.46
C LEU A 13 -47.74 -99.98 -39.61
N LEU A 14 -48.72 -99.07 -39.52
CA LEU A 14 -48.45 -97.63 -39.43
C LEU A 14 -47.78 -97.29 -38.09
N ASP A 15 -48.28 -97.85 -36.99
CA ASP A 15 -47.75 -97.61 -35.63
C ASP A 15 -46.30 -98.11 -35.48
N LEU A 16 -45.95 -99.27 -36.05
CA LEU A 16 -44.58 -99.81 -35.99
C LEU A 16 -43.55 -99.08 -36.88
N VAL A 17 -43.96 -98.53 -38.02
CA VAL A 17 -43.07 -97.73 -38.90
C VAL A 17 -42.85 -96.31 -38.32
N LEU A 18 -43.84 -95.79 -37.59
CA LEU A 18 -43.72 -94.55 -36.81
C LEU A 18 -42.76 -94.69 -35.62
N GLU A 19 -42.66 -95.86 -34.99
CA GLU A 19 -41.82 -96.09 -33.80
C GLU A 19 -40.31 -96.09 -34.07
N VAL A 20 -39.82 -96.60 -35.22
CA VAL A 20 -38.39 -96.96 -35.34
C VAL A 20 -37.54 -95.99 -36.18
N VAL A 21 -38.09 -95.33 -37.21
CA VAL A 21 -37.30 -94.44 -38.10
C VAL A 21 -37.77 -92.99 -38.05
N VAL A 22 -39.05 -92.78 -37.75
CA VAL A 22 -39.64 -91.43 -37.69
C VAL A 22 -39.37 -90.77 -36.33
N GLY A 23 -39.32 -91.54 -35.23
CA GLY A 23 -39.21 -90.99 -33.87
C GLY A 23 -37.96 -90.15 -33.56
N ARG A 24 -36.77 -90.44 -34.12
CA ARG A 24 -35.55 -89.65 -33.80
C ARG A 24 -35.42 -88.37 -34.62
N SER A 25 -35.47 -88.48 -35.95
CA SER A 25 -35.31 -87.32 -36.86
C SER A 25 -36.51 -86.37 -36.81
N MET A 26 -37.74 -86.90 -36.69
CA MET A 26 -38.94 -86.08 -36.59
C MET A 26 -38.98 -85.29 -35.28
N VAL A 27 -38.63 -85.92 -34.15
CA VAL A 27 -38.61 -85.22 -32.86
C VAL A 27 -37.56 -84.10 -32.85
N ILE A 28 -36.39 -84.32 -33.46
CA ILE A 28 -35.35 -83.28 -33.57
C ILE A 28 -35.82 -82.13 -34.47
N SER A 29 -36.43 -82.43 -35.62
CA SER A 29 -36.97 -81.42 -36.53
C SER A 29 -38.10 -80.61 -35.86
N LEU A 30 -38.97 -81.28 -35.10
CA LEU A 30 -40.03 -80.63 -34.32
C LEU A 30 -39.45 -79.76 -33.20
N LEU A 31 -38.44 -80.24 -32.46
CA LEU A 31 -37.73 -79.46 -31.43
C LEU A 31 -37.03 -78.23 -32.01
N ILE A 32 -36.46 -78.32 -33.21
CA ILE A 32 -35.88 -77.19 -33.93
C ILE A 32 -36.97 -76.18 -34.32
N ASN A 33 -38.10 -76.66 -34.83
CA ASN A 33 -39.21 -75.82 -35.25
C ASN A 33 -39.89 -75.08 -34.09
N LEU A 34 -39.78 -75.59 -32.86
CA LEU A 34 -40.18 -74.85 -31.65
C LEU A 34 -39.36 -73.56 -31.46
N GLY A 35 -38.12 -73.50 -31.96
CA GLY A 35 -37.28 -72.30 -31.96
C GLY A 35 -37.48 -71.37 -33.16
N SER A 36 -38.45 -71.66 -34.04
CA SER A 36 -38.74 -70.85 -35.23
C SER A 36 -39.32 -69.48 -34.84
N PRO A 37 -38.95 -68.36 -35.51
CA PRO A 37 -39.52 -67.04 -35.23
C PRO A 37 -41.03 -66.97 -35.55
N VAL A 38 -41.54 -67.87 -36.38
CA VAL A 38 -42.94 -67.88 -36.83
C VAL A 38 -43.85 -68.58 -35.81
N LYS A 39 -44.81 -67.83 -35.25
CA LYS A 39 -45.75 -68.31 -34.23
C LYS A 39 -46.54 -69.56 -34.65
N GLU A 40 -47.05 -69.58 -35.88
CA GLU A 40 -47.84 -70.71 -36.38
C GLU A 40 -47.01 -71.99 -36.58
N VAL A 41 -45.72 -71.85 -36.92
CA VAL A 41 -44.80 -73.01 -37.02
C VAL A 41 -44.55 -73.61 -35.64
N ARG A 42 -44.39 -72.78 -34.61
CA ARG A 42 -44.27 -73.26 -33.22
C ARG A 42 -45.55 -73.97 -32.78
N ARG A 43 -46.71 -73.36 -33.03
CA ARG A 43 -48.02 -73.94 -32.69
C ARG A 43 -48.25 -75.30 -33.36
N ALA A 44 -47.99 -75.40 -34.66
CA ALA A 44 -48.08 -76.66 -35.39
C ALA A 44 -47.11 -77.71 -34.85
N SER A 45 -45.88 -77.31 -34.50
CA SER A 45 -44.86 -78.22 -33.98
C SER A 45 -45.21 -78.77 -32.59
N VAL A 46 -45.80 -77.94 -31.70
CA VAL A 46 -46.28 -78.42 -30.38
C VAL A 46 -47.47 -79.36 -30.53
N LEU A 47 -48.41 -79.10 -31.44
CA LEU A 47 -49.53 -79.99 -31.73
C LEU A 47 -49.04 -81.36 -32.27
N CYS A 48 -48.01 -81.35 -33.12
CA CYS A 48 -47.35 -82.58 -33.57
C CYS A 48 -46.64 -83.31 -32.42
N LEU A 49 -45.99 -82.59 -31.49
CA LEU A 49 -45.37 -83.20 -30.31
C LEU A 49 -46.40 -83.75 -29.32
N GLN A 50 -47.58 -83.13 -29.19
CA GLN A 50 -48.72 -83.65 -28.42
C GLN A 50 -49.20 -84.99 -28.95
N ALA A 51 -49.32 -85.13 -30.28
CA ALA A 51 -49.67 -86.40 -30.91
C ALA A 51 -48.61 -87.50 -30.67
N LEU A 52 -47.34 -87.12 -30.49
CA LEU A 52 -46.23 -88.03 -30.22
C LEU A 52 -46.03 -88.37 -28.73
N SER A 53 -46.77 -87.73 -27.81
CA SER A 53 -46.64 -87.96 -26.35
C SER A 53 -47.03 -89.37 -25.90
N GLY A 54 -47.78 -90.12 -26.73
CA GLY A 54 -48.17 -91.50 -26.48
C GLY A 54 -47.15 -92.57 -26.87
N VAL A 55 -46.04 -92.20 -27.55
CA VAL A 55 -45.05 -93.16 -28.09
C VAL A 55 -43.80 -93.22 -27.22
N VAL A 56 -43.36 -94.43 -26.84
CA VAL A 56 -42.18 -94.65 -25.99
C VAL A 56 -40.91 -94.32 -26.79
N SER A 57 -40.35 -93.12 -26.59
CA SER A 57 -39.12 -92.68 -27.28
C SER A 57 -37.99 -92.32 -26.30
N HIS A 58 -36.75 -92.30 -26.80
CA HIS A 58 -35.59 -91.80 -26.06
C HIS A 58 -35.71 -90.31 -25.68
N PHE A 59 -36.68 -89.58 -26.22
CA PHE A 59 -36.93 -88.16 -25.93
C PHE A 59 -38.24 -87.93 -25.15
N HIS A 60 -38.90 -89.01 -24.69
CA HIS A 60 -40.18 -88.96 -24.00
C HIS A 60 -40.20 -88.03 -22.77
N LEU A 61 -39.06 -87.93 -22.05
CA LEU A 61 -38.93 -87.00 -20.92
C LEU A 61 -38.97 -85.53 -21.34
N VAL A 62 -38.42 -85.20 -22.51
CA VAL A 62 -38.43 -83.84 -23.06
C VAL A 62 -39.81 -83.51 -23.65
N ILE A 63 -40.44 -84.46 -24.33
CA ILE A 63 -41.79 -84.29 -24.91
C ILE A 63 -42.82 -84.04 -23.81
N ASN A 64 -42.81 -84.83 -22.73
CA ASN A 64 -43.77 -84.67 -21.63
C ASN A 64 -43.54 -83.40 -20.82
N HIS A 65 -42.35 -82.80 -20.86
CA HIS A 65 -42.07 -81.53 -20.22
C HIS A 65 -42.52 -80.33 -21.07
N LEU A 66 -42.38 -80.41 -22.39
CA LEU A 66 -42.72 -79.31 -23.31
C LEU A 66 -44.22 -79.22 -23.62
N VAL A 67 -44.92 -80.37 -23.72
CA VAL A 67 -46.35 -80.43 -24.06
C VAL A 67 -47.26 -79.61 -23.12
N PRO A 68 -47.09 -79.64 -21.79
CA PRO A 68 -47.89 -78.82 -20.87
C PRO A 68 -47.70 -77.31 -21.06
N LYS A 69 -46.56 -76.88 -21.60
CA LYS A 69 -46.13 -75.47 -21.69
C LYS A 69 -46.39 -74.86 -23.08
N THR A 70 -47.49 -75.26 -23.69
CA THR A 70 -47.81 -74.93 -25.10
C THR A 70 -48.04 -73.43 -25.30
N GLU A 71 -48.71 -72.76 -24.37
CA GLU A 71 -49.06 -71.33 -24.50
C GLU A 71 -47.80 -70.45 -24.43
N GLU A 72 -46.88 -70.79 -23.53
CA GLU A 72 -45.63 -70.07 -23.32
C GLU A 72 -44.70 -70.23 -24.53
N ILE A 73 -44.52 -71.46 -25.02
CA ILE A 73 -43.69 -71.78 -26.21
C ILE A 73 -44.25 -71.11 -27.48
N THR A 74 -45.57 -71.02 -27.63
CA THR A 74 -46.16 -70.36 -28.80
C THR A 74 -46.05 -68.84 -28.72
N SER A 75 -46.15 -68.27 -27.52
CA SER A 75 -46.05 -66.83 -27.30
C SER A 75 -44.63 -66.27 -27.48
N ASP A 76 -43.60 -66.98 -26.99
CA ASP A 76 -42.21 -66.51 -26.99
C ASP A 76 -41.26 -67.53 -27.65
N VAL A 77 -40.47 -67.04 -28.62
CA VAL A 77 -39.48 -67.83 -29.37
C VAL A 77 -38.36 -68.35 -28.46
N THR A 78 -38.00 -67.58 -27.43
CA THR A 78 -36.85 -67.84 -26.56
C THR A 78 -37.17 -68.75 -25.39
N TYR A 79 -38.46 -68.90 -25.08
CA TYR A 79 -38.94 -69.68 -23.95
C TYR A 79 -38.53 -71.15 -24.04
N VAL A 80 -38.51 -71.75 -25.23
CA VAL A 80 -38.11 -73.17 -25.42
C VAL A 80 -36.67 -73.42 -24.96
N ALA A 81 -35.75 -72.51 -25.29
CA ALA A 81 -34.35 -72.65 -24.89
C ALA A 81 -34.19 -72.48 -23.37
N GLN A 82 -34.92 -71.54 -22.76
CA GLN A 82 -34.95 -71.33 -21.31
C GLN A 82 -35.58 -72.51 -20.57
N ASP A 83 -36.68 -73.04 -21.09
CA ASP A 83 -37.40 -74.17 -20.50
C ASP A 83 -36.56 -75.45 -20.53
N LEU A 84 -35.89 -75.73 -21.65
CA LEU A 84 -34.93 -76.82 -21.73
C LEU A 84 -33.74 -76.61 -20.79
N ALA A 85 -33.28 -75.36 -20.62
CA ALA A 85 -32.25 -75.06 -19.63
C ALA A 85 -32.73 -75.41 -18.21
N THR A 86 -33.95 -75.02 -17.81
CA THR A 86 -34.50 -75.37 -16.47
C THR A 86 -34.64 -76.88 -16.26
N LEU A 87 -35.09 -77.63 -17.28
CA LEU A 87 -35.20 -79.09 -17.20
C LEU A 87 -33.84 -79.76 -17.00
N PHE A 88 -32.82 -79.29 -17.71
CA PHE A 88 -31.47 -79.85 -17.58
C PHE A 88 -30.65 -79.21 -16.45
N GLU A 89 -31.15 -78.16 -15.79
CA GLU A 89 -30.56 -77.58 -14.58
C GLU A 89 -30.76 -78.50 -13.36
N GLU A 90 -31.82 -79.32 -13.36
CA GLU A 90 -32.03 -80.37 -12.35
C GLU A 90 -30.84 -81.34 -12.27
N LEU A 91 -30.12 -81.55 -13.39
CA LEU A 91 -28.89 -82.35 -13.44
C LEU A 91 -27.75 -81.76 -12.59
N GLN A 92 -27.84 -80.50 -12.18
CA GLN A 92 -26.87 -79.82 -11.30
C GLN A 92 -27.30 -79.81 -9.82
N ARG A 93 -28.60 -79.88 -9.49
CA ARG A 93 -29.13 -79.65 -8.13
C ARG A 93 -29.49 -80.93 -7.33
N GLU A 94 -29.91 -82.04 -7.96
CA GLU A 94 -30.42 -83.22 -7.23
C GLU A 94 -29.48 -84.46 -7.25
N LYS A 95 -29.59 -85.33 -6.24
CA LYS A 95 -28.85 -86.62 -6.10
C LYS A 95 -29.75 -87.86 -6.25
N LYS A 96 -30.89 -87.79 -6.94
CA LYS A 96 -31.76 -88.96 -7.19
C LYS A 96 -31.27 -89.76 -8.40
N LEU A 97 -30.66 -90.93 -8.18
CA LEU A 97 -29.90 -91.69 -9.20
C LEU A 97 -30.68 -92.08 -10.49
N LYS A 98 -31.96 -92.46 -10.41
CA LYS A 98 -32.67 -93.11 -11.56
C LYS A 98 -33.24 -92.13 -12.59
N SER A 99 -33.76 -90.98 -12.18
CA SER A 99 -34.24 -89.93 -13.10
C SER A 99 -33.06 -89.16 -13.72
N HIS A 100 -32.00 -88.92 -12.93
CA HIS A 100 -30.75 -88.30 -13.40
C HIS A 100 -30.07 -89.07 -14.53
N GLN A 101 -29.92 -90.40 -14.40
CA GLN A 101 -29.26 -91.21 -15.42
C GLN A 101 -30.01 -91.15 -16.75
N LYS A 102 -31.36 -91.25 -16.71
CA LYS A 102 -32.19 -91.16 -17.91
C LYS A 102 -32.12 -89.77 -18.54
N LEU A 103 -32.25 -88.69 -17.76
CA LEU A 103 -32.12 -87.32 -18.29
C LEU A 103 -30.73 -87.05 -18.87
N SER A 104 -29.66 -87.50 -18.22
CA SER A 104 -28.28 -87.41 -18.74
C SER A 104 -28.11 -88.18 -20.04
N GLU A 105 -28.67 -89.38 -20.15
CA GLU A 105 -28.63 -90.20 -21.36
C GLU A 105 -29.46 -89.60 -22.50
N THR A 106 -30.61 -88.98 -22.20
CA THR A 106 -31.39 -88.22 -23.18
C THR A 106 -30.63 -87.00 -23.71
N LEU A 107 -29.92 -86.26 -22.85
CA LEU A 107 -29.07 -85.14 -23.25
C LEU A 107 -27.88 -85.60 -24.11
N LYS A 108 -27.20 -86.70 -23.74
CA LYS A 108 -26.13 -87.30 -24.56
C LYS A 108 -26.64 -87.69 -25.94
N ASN A 109 -27.83 -88.29 -26.00
CA ASN A 109 -28.44 -88.67 -27.27
C ASN A 109 -28.81 -87.44 -28.12
N LEU A 110 -29.32 -86.35 -27.52
CA LEU A 110 -29.56 -85.08 -28.22
C LEU A 110 -28.27 -84.47 -28.77
N LEU A 111 -27.18 -84.49 -27.99
CA LEU A 111 -25.88 -83.94 -28.40
C LEU A 111 -25.18 -84.81 -29.45
N ASN A 112 -25.30 -86.14 -29.36
CA ASN A 112 -24.81 -87.07 -30.37
C ASN A 112 -25.49 -86.82 -31.73
N CYS A 113 -26.75 -86.38 -31.73
CA CYS A 113 -27.45 -86.03 -32.96
C CYS A 113 -26.85 -84.82 -33.68
N VAL A 114 -26.15 -83.92 -32.98
CA VAL A 114 -25.43 -82.79 -33.58
C VAL A 114 -24.33 -83.29 -34.53
N TYR A 115 -23.70 -84.43 -34.23
CA TYR A 115 -22.67 -85.05 -35.09
C TYR A 115 -23.23 -85.77 -36.32
N SER A 116 -24.44 -86.35 -36.19
CA SER A 116 -25.05 -87.16 -37.26
C SER A 116 -25.84 -86.33 -38.28
N CYS A 117 -26.04 -85.04 -38.04
CA CYS A 117 -26.89 -84.17 -38.87
C CYS A 117 -26.05 -83.19 -39.72
N PRO A 118 -26.57 -82.76 -40.89
CA PRO A 118 -25.97 -81.68 -41.67
C PRO A 118 -25.82 -80.37 -40.88
N SER A 119 -24.84 -79.55 -41.25
CA SER A 119 -24.47 -78.31 -40.52
C SER A 119 -25.62 -77.32 -40.33
N TYR A 120 -26.58 -77.23 -41.25
CA TYR A 120 -27.76 -76.36 -41.08
C TYR A 120 -28.72 -76.85 -39.98
N ILE A 121 -28.93 -78.16 -39.84
CA ILE A 121 -29.75 -78.77 -38.78
C ILE A 121 -29.01 -78.72 -37.44
N ALA A 122 -27.72 -79.05 -37.46
CA ALA A 122 -26.87 -79.04 -36.28
C ALA A 122 -26.81 -77.63 -35.65
N LYS A 123 -26.70 -76.58 -36.47
CA LYS A 123 -26.76 -75.18 -36.03
C LYS A 123 -28.05 -74.88 -35.28
N ASP A 124 -29.20 -75.21 -35.86
CA ASP A 124 -30.48 -74.84 -35.26
C ASP A 124 -30.77 -75.69 -34.00
N LEU A 125 -30.30 -76.94 -33.94
CA LEU A 125 -30.36 -77.78 -32.75
C LEU A 125 -29.48 -77.20 -31.61
N VAL A 126 -28.24 -76.82 -31.90
CA VAL A 126 -27.34 -76.20 -30.92
C VAL A 126 -27.87 -74.82 -30.48
N LYS A 127 -28.58 -74.11 -31.37
CA LYS A 127 -29.25 -72.84 -31.06
C LYS A 127 -30.42 -73.01 -30.08
N VAL A 128 -31.22 -74.07 -30.23
CA VAL A 128 -32.29 -74.42 -29.26
C VAL A 128 -31.68 -74.85 -27.92
N LEU A 129 -30.55 -75.56 -27.94
CA LEU A 129 -29.83 -75.96 -26.73
C LEU A 129 -28.93 -74.86 -26.16
N LYS A 130 -28.96 -73.62 -26.67
CA LYS A 130 -27.99 -72.56 -26.34
C LYS A 130 -27.91 -72.26 -24.84
N GLU A 131 -29.02 -72.28 -24.11
CA GLU A 131 -29.07 -71.96 -22.67
C GLU A 131 -28.78 -73.20 -21.78
N VAL A 132 -28.70 -74.40 -22.35
CA VAL A 132 -28.39 -75.64 -21.61
C VAL A 132 -26.89 -75.72 -21.32
N ASN A 133 -26.50 -75.43 -20.08
CA ASN A 133 -25.10 -75.28 -19.68
C ASN A 133 -24.71 -76.34 -18.65
N ASN A 134 -23.78 -77.25 -19.01
CA ASN A 134 -23.26 -78.30 -18.13
C ASN A 134 -21.85 -78.73 -18.59
N GLU A 135 -20.97 -79.11 -17.66
CA GLU A 135 -19.65 -79.73 -17.93
C GLU A 135 -19.76 -80.85 -18.97
N MET A 136 -20.80 -81.69 -18.88
CA MET A 136 -21.03 -82.79 -19.82
C MET A 136 -21.33 -82.30 -21.25
N VAL A 137 -22.07 -81.21 -21.42
CA VAL A 137 -22.43 -80.64 -22.73
C VAL A 137 -21.18 -80.16 -23.46
N LEU A 138 -20.31 -79.42 -22.77
CA LEU A 138 -19.05 -78.96 -23.36
C LEU A 138 -18.17 -80.15 -23.74
N SER A 139 -17.99 -81.12 -22.83
CA SER A 139 -17.16 -82.31 -23.07
C SER A 139 -17.57 -83.09 -24.33
N GLN A 140 -18.88 -83.19 -24.58
CA GLN A 140 -19.41 -83.91 -25.74
C GLN A 140 -19.31 -83.08 -27.03
N LEU A 141 -19.15 -81.76 -26.97
CA LEU A 141 -19.01 -80.87 -28.15
C LEU A 141 -17.54 -80.52 -28.46
N LEU A 142 -16.59 -80.79 -27.55
CA LEU A 142 -15.16 -80.52 -27.76
C LEU A 142 -14.57 -81.15 -29.04
N PRO A 143 -14.84 -82.43 -29.37
CA PRO A 143 -14.30 -83.04 -30.59
C PRO A 143 -14.75 -82.32 -31.88
N MET A 144 -16.01 -81.84 -31.90
CA MET A 144 -16.52 -81.04 -33.01
C MET A 144 -15.81 -79.69 -33.11
N ALA A 145 -15.62 -79.00 -31.96
CA ALA A 145 -14.89 -77.74 -31.93
C ALA A 145 -13.44 -77.90 -32.40
N GLU A 146 -12.77 -78.98 -32.01
CA GLU A 146 -11.40 -79.29 -32.45
C GLU A 146 -11.32 -79.53 -33.96
N GLN A 147 -12.20 -80.37 -34.53
CA GLN A 147 -12.26 -80.62 -35.97
C GLN A 147 -12.52 -79.33 -36.77
N LEU A 148 -13.44 -78.47 -36.30
CA LEU A 148 -13.74 -77.20 -36.97
C LEU A 148 -12.57 -76.22 -36.87
N LEU A 149 -11.90 -76.11 -35.71
CA LEU A 149 -10.72 -75.25 -35.54
C LEU A 149 -9.55 -75.72 -36.42
N GLU A 150 -9.33 -77.03 -36.55
CA GLU A 150 -8.34 -77.58 -37.48
C GLU A 150 -8.68 -77.28 -38.94
N LYS A 151 -9.96 -77.41 -39.31
CA LYS A 151 -10.45 -77.07 -40.66
C LYS A 151 -10.22 -75.59 -40.99
N ILE A 152 -10.46 -74.69 -40.03
CA ILE A 152 -10.22 -73.25 -40.15
C ILE A 152 -8.71 -72.93 -40.29
N GLN A 153 -7.86 -73.66 -39.60
CA GLN A 153 -6.40 -73.48 -39.71
C GLN A 153 -5.89 -73.93 -41.08
N LYS A 154 -6.33 -75.10 -41.57
CA LYS A 154 -5.91 -75.71 -42.85
C LYS A 154 -6.52 -75.03 -44.08
N GLU A 155 -7.84 -74.82 -44.12
CA GLU A 155 -8.58 -74.27 -45.27
C GLU A 155 -9.72 -73.32 -44.84
N PRO A 156 -9.45 -72.01 -44.64
CA PRO A 156 -10.44 -71.06 -44.11
C PRO A 156 -11.60 -70.76 -45.07
N THR A 157 -11.41 -70.90 -46.39
CA THR A 157 -12.44 -70.65 -47.41
C THR A 157 -13.45 -71.79 -47.56
N ALA A 158 -13.12 -72.99 -47.07
CA ALA A 158 -13.96 -74.19 -47.15
C ALA A 158 -14.95 -74.32 -45.98
N VAL A 159 -14.94 -73.36 -45.04
CA VAL A 159 -15.80 -73.37 -43.85
C VAL A 159 -17.14 -72.73 -44.18
N LEU A 160 -18.23 -73.47 -43.95
CA LEU A 160 -19.57 -72.97 -44.21
C LEU A 160 -20.00 -71.96 -43.13
N LYS A 161 -20.88 -71.01 -43.49
CA LYS A 161 -21.47 -70.05 -42.53
C LYS A 161 -22.10 -70.74 -41.32
N ASP A 162 -22.77 -71.87 -41.54
CA ASP A 162 -23.42 -72.62 -40.46
C ASP A 162 -22.41 -73.35 -39.56
N GLU A 163 -21.28 -73.82 -40.10
CA GLU A 163 -20.17 -74.40 -39.32
C GLU A 163 -19.50 -73.35 -38.42
N ALA A 164 -19.32 -72.13 -38.92
CA ALA A 164 -18.82 -71.01 -38.11
C ALA A 164 -19.79 -70.68 -36.96
N ILE A 165 -21.10 -70.64 -37.22
CA ILE A 165 -22.12 -70.38 -36.19
C ILE A 165 -22.13 -71.49 -35.14
N ILE A 166 -21.98 -72.76 -35.53
CA ILE A 166 -21.84 -73.89 -34.60
C ILE A 166 -20.64 -73.69 -33.68
N LEU A 167 -19.50 -73.27 -34.23
CA LEU A 167 -18.30 -73.00 -33.43
C LEU A 167 -18.52 -71.83 -32.45
N HIS A 168 -19.15 -70.72 -32.88
CA HIS A 168 -19.50 -69.61 -31.98
C HIS A 168 -20.45 -70.04 -30.85
N LEU A 169 -21.46 -70.86 -31.16
CA LEU A 169 -22.38 -71.39 -30.15
C LEU A 169 -21.70 -72.38 -29.20
N THR A 170 -20.74 -73.17 -29.71
CA THR A 170 -19.94 -74.12 -28.91
C THR A 170 -18.98 -73.38 -27.99
N LEU A 171 -18.33 -72.32 -28.47
CA LEU A 171 -17.55 -71.40 -27.63
C LEU A 171 -18.43 -70.72 -26.57
N GLY A 172 -19.70 -70.47 -26.88
CA GLY A 172 -20.72 -70.02 -25.93
C GLY A 172 -20.92 -70.93 -24.73
N LYS A 173 -20.52 -72.21 -24.81
CA LYS A 173 -20.61 -73.19 -23.72
C LYS A 173 -19.48 -73.11 -22.71
N TYR A 174 -18.42 -72.33 -22.98
CA TYR A 174 -17.43 -71.97 -21.97
C TYR A 174 -18.01 -70.92 -21.02
N ASN A 175 -18.57 -71.38 -19.90
CA ASN A 175 -19.25 -70.55 -18.89
C ASN A 175 -19.01 -71.10 -17.48
N GLU A 176 -19.57 -70.44 -16.46
CA GLU A 176 -19.36 -70.75 -15.04
C GLU A 176 -19.57 -72.25 -14.72
N CYS A 177 -20.56 -72.89 -15.35
CA CYS A 177 -20.91 -74.29 -15.12
C CYS A 177 -19.92 -75.28 -15.76
N SER A 178 -19.11 -74.84 -16.73
CA SER A 178 -18.16 -75.68 -17.47
C SER A 178 -16.69 -75.39 -17.12
N ALA A 179 -16.43 -74.38 -16.28
CA ALA A 179 -15.09 -73.90 -15.95
C ALA A 179 -14.21 -74.99 -15.30
N SER A 180 -14.82 -75.90 -14.53
CA SER A 180 -14.17 -77.08 -13.93
C SER A 180 -13.53 -78.02 -14.97
N LEU A 181 -14.06 -78.05 -16.20
CA LEU A 181 -13.57 -78.91 -17.27
C LEU A 181 -12.15 -78.51 -17.71
N LEU A 182 -11.81 -77.22 -17.66
CA LEU A 182 -10.49 -76.71 -18.07
C LEU A 182 -9.33 -77.31 -17.25
N HIS A 183 -9.61 -77.69 -16.01
CA HIS A 183 -8.67 -78.39 -15.15
C HIS A 183 -8.74 -79.92 -15.33
N LYS A 184 -9.95 -80.48 -15.43
CA LYS A 184 -10.16 -81.94 -15.49
C LYS A 184 -9.75 -82.56 -16.81
N ASP A 185 -9.88 -81.84 -17.92
CA ASP A 185 -9.49 -82.29 -19.26
C ASP A 185 -8.54 -81.26 -19.91
N PRO A 186 -7.24 -81.57 -20.04
CA PRO A 186 -6.26 -80.64 -20.62
C PRO A 186 -6.59 -80.29 -22.09
N LYS A 187 -7.28 -81.18 -22.81
CA LYS A 187 -7.69 -80.92 -24.20
C LYS A 187 -8.66 -79.74 -24.29
N SER A 188 -9.53 -79.55 -23.29
CA SER A 188 -10.44 -78.40 -23.25
C SER A 188 -9.67 -77.08 -23.19
N LEU A 189 -8.62 -77.00 -22.37
CA LEU A 189 -7.77 -75.81 -22.27
C LEU A 189 -7.00 -75.57 -23.58
N ASP A 190 -6.43 -76.62 -24.18
CA ASP A 190 -5.68 -76.49 -25.42
C ASP A 190 -6.57 -76.06 -26.60
N ILE A 191 -7.79 -76.61 -26.71
CA ILE A 191 -8.78 -76.22 -27.71
C ILE A 191 -9.19 -74.75 -27.51
N PHE A 192 -9.41 -74.33 -26.26
CA PHE A 192 -9.74 -72.94 -25.93
C PHE A 192 -8.59 -71.98 -26.29
N VAL A 193 -7.35 -72.32 -25.94
CA VAL A 193 -6.15 -71.55 -26.30
C VAL A 193 -5.99 -71.47 -27.82
N LYS A 194 -6.17 -72.58 -28.55
CA LYS A 194 -6.16 -72.60 -30.03
C LYS A 194 -7.24 -71.68 -30.62
N ALA A 195 -8.44 -71.66 -30.05
CA ALA A 195 -9.52 -70.77 -30.48
C ALA A 195 -9.14 -69.29 -30.28
N VAL A 196 -8.55 -68.93 -29.14
CA VAL A 196 -8.10 -67.55 -28.86
C VAL A 196 -6.98 -67.09 -29.81
N HIS A 197 -6.13 -67.98 -30.29
CA HIS A 197 -5.07 -67.65 -31.26
C HIS A 197 -5.56 -67.60 -32.72
N THR A 198 -6.83 -67.94 -32.99
CA THR A 198 -7.36 -68.00 -34.35
C THR A 198 -7.85 -66.62 -34.82
N THR A 199 -6.99 -65.90 -35.55
CA THR A 199 -7.21 -64.51 -35.96
C THR A 199 -7.96 -64.30 -37.28
N LYS A 200 -8.18 -65.36 -38.07
CA LYS A 200 -8.76 -65.28 -39.42
C LYS A 200 -10.26 -64.90 -39.37
N GLU A 201 -10.67 -63.96 -40.22
CA GLU A 201 -12.09 -63.64 -40.47
C GLU A 201 -12.70 -64.67 -41.43
N LEU A 202 -13.77 -65.33 -40.98
CA LEU A 202 -14.41 -66.40 -41.76
C LEU A 202 -15.60 -65.91 -42.60
N CYS A 203 -16.35 -64.91 -42.12
CA CYS A 203 -17.56 -64.40 -42.75
C CYS A 203 -17.72 -62.91 -42.50
N THR A 204 -18.08 -62.14 -43.53
CA THR A 204 -18.39 -60.72 -43.42
C THR A 204 -19.60 -60.50 -42.49
N GLY A 205 -19.41 -59.73 -41.41
CA GLY A 205 -20.45 -59.42 -40.43
C GLY A 205 -20.52 -60.33 -39.19
N MET A 206 -19.61 -61.30 -39.02
CA MET A 206 -19.47 -62.07 -37.77
C MET A 206 -18.21 -61.68 -36.99
N PRO A 207 -18.22 -61.70 -35.64
CA PRO A 207 -17.02 -61.49 -34.84
C PRO A 207 -16.00 -62.60 -35.12
N THR A 208 -14.70 -62.31 -35.01
CA THR A 208 -13.69 -63.37 -35.14
C THR A 208 -13.82 -64.39 -34.01
N ILE A 209 -13.32 -65.60 -34.26
CA ILE A 209 -13.28 -66.67 -33.27
C ILE A 209 -12.43 -66.24 -32.07
N GLN A 210 -11.30 -65.57 -32.31
CA GLN A 210 -10.48 -64.96 -31.27
C GLN A 210 -11.28 -64.02 -30.36
N ILE A 211 -12.03 -63.06 -30.92
CA ILE A 211 -12.84 -62.13 -30.12
C ILE A 211 -13.92 -62.87 -29.34
N THR A 212 -14.63 -63.78 -30.00
CA THR A 212 -15.70 -64.56 -29.36
C THR A 212 -15.15 -65.39 -28.20
N ALA A 213 -13.98 -66.01 -28.33
CA ALA A 213 -13.35 -66.79 -27.28
C ALA A 213 -12.85 -65.91 -26.13
N LEU A 214 -12.25 -64.74 -26.43
CA LEU A 214 -11.85 -63.77 -25.42
C LEU A 214 -13.05 -63.25 -24.60
N GLU A 215 -14.17 -62.96 -25.24
CA GLU A 215 -15.41 -62.51 -24.58
C GLU A 215 -15.99 -63.55 -23.60
N LYS A 216 -15.64 -64.83 -23.71
CA LYS A 216 -16.05 -65.87 -22.76
C LYS A 216 -15.26 -65.86 -21.46
N ILE A 217 -14.11 -65.18 -21.42
CA ILE A 217 -13.35 -64.94 -20.19
C ILE A 217 -14.07 -63.87 -19.35
N THR A 218 -15.25 -64.21 -18.89
CA THR A 218 -16.10 -63.37 -18.05
C THR A 218 -15.68 -63.47 -16.59
N LYS A 219 -16.10 -62.50 -15.76
CA LYS A 219 -15.88 -62.53 -14.31
C LYS A 219 -16.34 -63.84 -13.64
N PRO A 220 -17.59 -64.33 -13.84
CA PRO A 220 -18.03 -65.59 -13.23
C PRO A 220 -17.25 -66.81 -13.76
N PHE A 221 -16.94 -66.84 -15.06
CA PHE A 221 -16.15 -67.92 -15.65
C PHE A 221 -14.74 -68.02 -15.05
N PHE A 222 -14.01 -66.90 -15.00
CA PHE A 222 -12.65 -66.88 -14.46
C PHE A 222 -12.62 -67.18 -12.95
N ALA A 223 -13.65 -66.77 -12.21
CA ALA A 223 -13.76 -67.04 -10.77
C ALA A 223 -14.10 -68.51 -10.46
N ALA A 224 -14.79 -69.22 -11.37
CA ALA A 224 -15.15 -70.63 -11.21
C ALA A 224 -14.00 -71.61 -11.49
N ILE A 225 -12.89 -71.14 -12.09
CA ILE A 225 -11.66 -71.93 -12.27
C ILE A 225 -10.97 -72.06 -10.91
N SER A 226 -10.95 -73.25 -10.32
CA SER A 226 -10.36 -73.50 -9.00
C SER A 226 -8.82 -73.63 -8.99
N ASP A 227 -8.19 -73.93 -10.14
CA ASP A 227 -6.73 -74.08 -10.25
C ASP A 227 -6.05 -72.75 -10.65
N GLU A 228 -5.19 -72.25 -9.76
CA GLU A 228 -4.40 -71.03 -9.96
C GLU A 228 -3.41 -71.15 -11.13
N LYS A 229 -2.94 -72.36 -11.47
CA LYS A 229 -2.03 -72.59 -12.60
C LYS A 229 -2.73 -72.38 -13.94
N VAL A 230 -3.99 -72.78 -14.04
CA VAL A 230 -4.81 -72.57 -15.24
C VAL A 230 -5.14 -71.09 -15.39
N GLN A 231 -5.48 -70.41 -14.30
CA GLN A 231 -5.65 -68.95 -14.29
C GLN A 231 -4.37 -68.22 -14.71
N GLN A 232 -3.20 -68.64 -14.23
CA GLN A 232 -1.90 -68.07 -14.64
C GLN A 232 -1.68 -68.26 -16.14
N LYS A 233 -1.82 -69.49 -16.67
CA LYS A 233 -1.65 -69.76 -18.10
C LYS A 233 -2.56 -68.92 -18.99
N LEU A 234 -3.81 -68.71 -18.56
CA LEU A 234 -4.75 -67.82 -19.28
C LEU A 234 -4.29 -66.35 -19.22
N LEU A 235 -3.76 -65.89 -18.09
CA LEU A 235 -3.21 -64.54 -17.96
C LEU A 235 -1.93 -64.34 -18.78
N CYS A 236 -1.00 -65.31 -18.76
CA CYS A 236 0.19 -65.30 -19.63
C CYS A 236 -0.22 -65.17 -21.09
N MET A 237 -1.18 -66.00 -21.53
CA MET A 237 -1.71 -65.97 -22.89
C MET A 237 -2.30 -64.60 -23.26
N LEU A 238 -3.07 -63.97 -22.35
CA LEU A 238 -3.60 -62.63 -22.58
C LEU A 238 -2.49 -61.57 -22.74
N PHE A 239 -1.43 -61.63 -21.91
CA PHE A 239 -0.32 -60.71 -22.01
C PHE A 239 0.57 -60.96 -23.23
N ASP A 240 0.83 -62.22 -23.59
CA ASP A 240 1.58 -62.61 -24.79
C ASP A 240 0.85 -62.14 -26.06
N LEU A 241 -0.48 -62.30 -26.11
CA LEU A 241 -1.30 -61.81 -27.21
C LEU A 241 -1.32 -60.28 -27.28
N LEU A 242 -1.27 -59.60 -26.13
CA LEU A 242 -1.25 -58.14 -26.09
C LEU A 242 0.09 -57.56 -26.57
N VAL A 243 1.22 -58.19 -26.20
CA VAL A 243 2.56 -57.81 -26.70
C VAL A 243 2.68 -58.04 -28.20
N ASN A 244 2.13 -59.14 -28.71
CA ASN A 244 2.22 -59.51 -30.13
C ASN A 244 1.07 -58.98 -31.01
N CYS A 245 0.13 -58.22 -30.44
CA CYS A 245 -1.10 -57.81 -31.13
C CYS A 245 -0.89 -56.66 -32.12
N LYS A 246 -1.25 -56.88 -33.39
CA LYS A 246 -1.34 -55.82 -34.41
C LYS A 246 -2.77 -55.27 -34.60
N ASN A 247 -3.79 -55.95 -34.05
CA ASN A 247 -5.21 -55.61 -34.22
C ASN A 247 -5.73 -54.82 -33.01
N SER A 248 -6.20 -53.58 -33.24
CA SER A 248 -6.69 -52.68 -32.18
C SER A 248 -7.93 -53.23 -31.46
N HIS A 249 -8.81 -53.94 -32.16
CA HIS A 249 -10.02 -54.49 -31.58
C HIS A 249 -9.73 -55.66 -30.63
N CYS A 250 -8.69 -56.46 -30.93
CA CYS A 250 -8.22 -57.51 -30.04
C CYS A 250 -7.60 -56.92 -28.76
N ALA A 251 -6.75 -55.90 -28.87
CA ALA A 251 -6.18 -55.22 -27.71
C ALA A 251 -7.26 -54.58 -26.80
N GLN A 252 -8.30 -53.97 -27.39
CA GLN A 252 -9.46 -53.45 -26.65
C GLN A 252 -10.24 -54.56 -25.93
N THR A 253 -10.43 -55.70 -26.58
CA THR A 253 -11.12 -56.87 -26.00
C THR A 253 -10.30 -57.47 -24.86
N ILE A 254 -8.98 -57.60 -25.00
CA ILE A 254 -8.10 -58.05 -23.92
C ILE A 254 -8.17 -57.07 -22.74
N SER A 255 -8.17 -55.74 -23.00
CA SER A 255 -8.32 -54.73 -21.95
C SER A 255 -9.68 -54.83 -21.23
N SER A 256 -10.78 -55.06 -21.94
CA SER A 256 -12.12 -55.19 -21.35
C SER A 256 -12.23 -56.47 -20.49
N VAL A 257 -11.70 -57.58 -21.00
CA VAL A 257 -11.60 -58.86 -20.28
C VAL A 257 -10.76 -58.69 -19.02
N PHE A 258 -9.54 -58.14 -19.14
CA PHE A 258 -8.66 -57.93 -18.00
C PHE A 258 -9.28 -56.97 -16.98
N LYS A 259 -10.03 -55.94 -17.39
CA LYS A 259 -10.77 -55.06 -16.46
C LYS A 259 -11.88 -55.79 -15.71
N GLY A 260 -12.55 -56.75 -16.34
CA GLY A 260 -13.69 -57.49 -15.79
C GLY A 260 -13.34 -58.59 -14.78
N ILE A 261 -12.24 -59.32 -15.00
CA ILE A 261 -11.82 -60.45 -14.16
C ILE A 261 -11.27 -60.03 -12.79
N SER A 262 -11.28 -60.93 -11.79
CA SER A 262 -10.58 -60.72 -10.51
C SER A 262 -9.24 -61.45 -10.52
N VAL A 263 -8.13 -60.72 -10.38
CA VAL A 263 -6.76 -61.26 -10.49
C VAL A 263 -6.06 -61.18 -9.13
N ASN A 264 -5.24 -62.17 -8.80
CA ASN A 264 -4.37 -62.14 -7.64
C ASN A 264 -3.07 -61.38 -7.98
N ALA A 265 -2.65 -60.47 -7.12
CA ALA A 265 -1.42 -59.69 -7.30
C ALA A 265 -0.17 -60.57 -7.51
N GLU A 266 -0.14 -61.74 -6.90
CA GLU A 266 0.94 -62.72 -7.05
C GLU A 266 1.09 -63.23 -8.50
N GLN A 267 -0.02 -63.44 -9.20
CA GLN A 267 -0.03 -63.87 -10.60
C GLN A 267 0.59 -62.81 -11.53
N VAL A 268 0.41 -61.54 -11.18
CA VAL A 268 0.99 -60.41 -11.93
C VAL A 268 2.45 -60.17 -11.53
N ARG A 269 2.81 -60.43 -10.26
CA ARG A 269 4.21 -60.37 -9.79
C ARG A 269 5.10 -61.28 -10.62
N ILE A 270 4.66 -62.52 -10.85
CA ILE A 270 5.38 -63.53 -11.64
C ILE A 270 5.64 -63.04 -13.08
N GLU A 271 4.71 -62.31 -13.68
CA GLU A 271 4.84 -61.79 -15.05
C GLU A 271 5.71 -60.52 -15.16
N LEU A 272 5.82 -59.76 -14.06
CA LEU A 272 6.64 -58.55 -13.99
C LEU A 272 8.10 -58.85 -13.64
N GLU A 273 8.38 -59.99 -12.99
CA GLU A 273 9.74 -60.43 -12.71
C GLU A 273 10.44 -60.93 -14.00
N PRO A 274 11.73 -60.64 -14.22
CA PRO A 274 12.44 -61.15 -15.38
C PRO A 274 12.61 -62.67 -15.27
N PRO A 275 12.67 -63.39 -16.41
CA PRO A 275 12.87 -64.84 -16.42
C PRO A 275 14.20 -65.28 -15.80
N ASP A 276 15.20 -64.38 -15.70
CA ASP A 276 16.50 -64.67 -15.11
C ASP A 276 16.69 -64.04 -13.71
N LYS A 277 16.89 -64.95 -12.74
CA LYS A 277 17.41 -64.81 -11.36
C LYS A 277 16.37 -64.62 -10.25
N THR A 278 15.95 -65.77 -9.73
CA THR A 278 15.88 -66.04 -8.29
C THR A 278 17.21 -65.68 -7.60
N LYS A 279 17.30 -64.49 -6.98
CA LYS A 279 18.18 -64.24 -5.83
C LYS A 279 17.43 -63.44 -4.78
N SER A 280 17.39 -64.03 -3.59
CA SER A 280 16.72 -63.56 -2.39
C SER A 280 17.17 -62.16 -1.95
N LEU A 281 16.21 -61.46 -1.32
CA LEU A 281 16.37 -60.18 -0.64
C LEU A 281 17.52 -60.23 0.38
N GLY A 282 18.56 -59.45 0.14
CA GLY A 282 19.60 -59.12 1.11
C GLY A 282 19.71 -57.60 1.24
N THR A 283 19.76 -57.11 2.47
CA THR A 283 19.86 -55.70 2.88
C THR A 283 21.01 -54.94 2.20
N ILE A 284 20.77 -53.65 1.93
CA ILE A 284 21.62 -52.70 1.17
C ILE A 284 23.07 -52.56 1.73
N GLN A 285 23.31 -52.90 3.00
CA GLN A 285 24.65 -52.87 3.57
C GLN A 285 25.60 -53.93 2.97
N GLN A 286 25.09 -55.05 2.47
CA GLN A 286 25.94 -56.08 1.83
C GLN A 286 26.23 -55.77 0.35
N THR A 287 25.31 -55.10 -0.36
CA THR A 287 25.49 -54.69 -1.76
C THR A 287 26.50 -53.56 -1.93
N ARG A 288 26.67 -52.67 -0.93
CA ARG A 288 27.77 -51.67 -0.93
C ARG A 288 29.15 -52.31 -0.71
N ARG A 289 29.27 -53.38 0.09
CA ARG A 289 30.53 -54.10 0.28
C ARG A 289 30.94 -54.94 -0.94
N GLN A 290 29.98 -55.51 -1.67
CA GLN A 290 30.29 -56.26 -2.90
C GLN A 290 30.63 -55.36 -4.09
N LYS A 291 30.03 -54.16 -4.22
CA LYS A 291 30.36 -53.21 -5.31
C LYS A 291 31.77 -52.60 -5.23
N MET A 292 32.46 -52.66 -4.09
CA MET A 292 33.86 -52.20 -3.99
C MET A 292 34.90 -53.22 -4.46
N GLN A 293 34.56 -54.51 -4.61
CA GLN A 293 35.53 -55.55 -5.01
C GLN A 293 35.44 -56.01 -6.48
N GLN A 294 34.39 -55.66 -7.23
CA GLN A 294 34.24 -56.01 -8.66
C GLN A 294 34.51 -54.82 -9.59
N LYS A 295 35.66 -54.17 -9.42
CA LYS A 295 36.16 -53.15 -10.37
C LYS A 295 37.58 -53.49 -10.81
N LYS A 296 37.77 -54.70 -11.35
CA LYS A 296 38.92 -55.10 -12.19
C LYS A 296 38.57 -56.44 -12.86
N SER A 297 38.84 -56.53 -14.17
CA SER A 297 38.57 -57.63 -15.13
C SER A 297 37.09 -57.91 -15.42
N GLN A 298 36.61 -58.16 -16.63
CA GLN A 298 37.07 -58.02 -18.03
C GLN A 298 35.81 -58.39 -18.87
N ASP A 299 35.78 -57.91 -20.11
CA ASP A 299 35.05 -58.47 -21.26
C ASP A 299 33.51 -58.42 -21.30
N LEU A 300 33.06 -57.55 -22.21
CA LEU A 300 31.79 -57.65 -22.91
C LEU A 300 31.80 -58.92 -23.75
N GLU A 301 30.85 -59.83 -23.53
CA GLU A 301 30.28 -60.64 -24.60
C GLU A 301 28.94 -61.27 -24.17
N SER A 302 27.90 -61.04 -25.00
CA SER A 302 26.64 -61.80 -25.13
C SER A 302 25.56 -61.74 -24.02
N VAL A 303 24.90 -60.60 -23.84
CA VAL A 303 23.45 -60.56 -23.45
C VAL A 303 22.76 -59.39 -24.18
N GLN A 304 22.88 -59.34 -25.50
CA GLN A 304 22.14 -58.39 -26.35
C GLN A 304 21.08 -59.18 -27.12
N GLU A 305 19.81 -58.98 -26.76
CA GLU A 305 18.62 -58.92 -27.65
C GLU A 305 17.28 -59.02 -26.88
N VAL A 306 17.25 -59.42 -25.60
CA VAL A 306 15.98 -59.66 -24.86
C VAL A 306 15.43 -58.43 -24.12
N GLY A 307 16.20 -57.34 -23.99
CA GLY A 307 15.82 -56.19 -23.13
C GLY A 307 14.65 -55.34 -23.63
N GLY A 308 14.47 -55.21 -24.95
CA GLY A 308 13.43 -54.34 -25.53
C GLY A 308 12.01 -54.88 -25.36
N SER A 309 11.80 -56.18 -25.60
CA SER A 309 10.48 -56.81 -25.48
C SER A 309 10.02 -56.93 -24.02
N TYR A 310 10.96 -57.08 -23.07
CA TYR A 310 10.66 -57.14 -21.64
C TYR A 310 10.10 -55.82 -21.12
N TRP A 311 10.74 -54.68 -21.41
CA TRP A 311 10.21 -53.38 -20.96
C TRP A 311 8.91 -52.99 -21.67
N GLN A 312 8.71 -53.40 -22.92
CA GLN A 312 7.43 -53.28 -23.61
C GLN A 312 6.33 -54.09 -22.93
N ARG A 313 6.60 -55.37 -22.58
CA ARG A 313 5.69 -56.23 -21.79
C ARG A 313 5.37 -55.59 -20.44
N VAL A 314 6.38 -55.12 -19.71
CA VAL A 314 6.21 -54.46 -18.41
C VAL A 314 5.35 -53.20 -18.53
N THR A 315 5.61 -52.35 -19.53
CA THR A 315 4.85 -51.11 -19.75
C THR A 315 3.37 -51.41 -20.02
N LEU A 316 3.09 -52.36 -20.92
CA LEU A 316 1.73 -52.78 -21.24
C LEU A 316 0.99 -53.41 -20.06
N ILE A 317 1.67 -54.23 -19.24
CA ILE A 317 1.08 -54.78 -18.01
C ILE A 317 0.76 -53.66 -17.02
N LEU A 318 1.66 -52.68 -16.85
CA LEU A 318 1.45 -51.55 -15.95
C LEU A 318 0.27 -50.66 -16.40
N GLU A 319 0.09 -50.44 -17.70
CA GLU A 319 -1.09 -49.73 -18.24
C GLU A 319 -2.40 -50.45 -17.90
N LEU A 320 -2.42 -51.77 -18.03
CA LEU A 320 -3.59 -52.58 -17.66
C LEU A 320 -3.85 -52.56 -16.15
N LEU A 321 -2.78 -52.56 -15.34
CA LEU A 321 -2.88 -52.49 -13.88
C LEU A 321 -3.41 -51.14 -13.38
N GLN A 322 -3.04 -50.03 -14.01
CA GLN A 322 -3.49 -48.70 -13.62
C GLN A 322 -5.03 -48.60 -13.58
N HIS A 323 -5.71 -49.27 -14.51
CA HIS A 323 -7.17 -49.26 -14.60
C HIS A 323 -7.86 -50.42 -13.86
N LYS A 324 -7.11 -51.27 -13.15
CA LYS A 324 -7.63 -52.47 -12.49
C LYS A 324 -8.27 -52.14 -11.13
N LYS A 325 -9.60 -52.26 -11.04
CA LYS A 325 -10.34 -52.05 -9.77
C LYS A 325 -10.21 -53.24 -8.80
N LYS A 326 -10.40 -54.47 -9.28
CA LYS A 326 -10.48 -55.71 -8.46
C LYS A 326 -9.16 -56.51 -8.48
N LEU A 327 -8.26 -56.19 -7.56
CA LEU A 327 -6.98 -56.90 -7.37
C LEU A 327 -6.94 -57.48 -5.96
N LYS A 328 -6.75 -58.79 -5.82
CA LYS A 328 -6.59 -59.46 -4.51
C LYS A 328 -5.13 -59.31 -4.05
N ASN A 329 -4.89 -59.04 -2.77
CA ASN A 329 -3.57 -58.90 -2.13
C ASN A 329 -2.60 -57.88 -2.79
N PRO A 330 -3.01 -56.62 -3.04
CA PRO A 330 -2.20 -55.63 -3.77
C PRO A 330 -0.83 -55.32 -3.14
N GLN A 331 -0.67 -55.55 -1.84
CA GLN A 331 0.56 -55.32 -1.07
C GLN A 331 1.78 -56.07 -1.61
N ILE A 332 1.57 -57.23 -2.25
CA ILE A 332 2.62 -58.10 -2.77
C ILE A 332 3.40 -57.43 -3.93
N LEU A 333 2.79 -56.50 -4.66
CA LEU A 333 3.41 -55.84 -5.81
C LEU A 333 4.37 -54.70 -5.42
N ILE A 334 4.29 -54.17 -4.20
CA ILE A 334 5.07 -52.99 -3.78
C ILE A 334 6.58 -53.22 -3.91
N PRO A 335 7.18 -54.32 -3.40
CA PRO A 335 8.61 -54.56 -3.52
C PRO A 335 9.05 -54.72 -4.98
N THR A 336 8.27 -55.41 -5.80
CA THR A 336 8.55 -55.58 -7.24
C THR A 336 8.51 -54.25 -7.99
N LEU A 337 7.55 -53.37 -7.69
CA LEU A 337 7.45 -52.05 -8.31
C LEU A 337 8.62 -51.15 -7.90
N PHE A 338 9.07 -51.19 -6.64
CA PHE A 338 10.27 -50.46 -6.22
C PHE A 338 11.56 -51.02 -6.84
N ASN A 339 11.67 -52.34 -7.04
CA ASN A 339 12.78 -52.95 -7.76
C ASN A 339 12.78 -52.56 -9.25
N LEU A 340 11.60 -52.45 -9.88
CA LEU A 340 11.48 -51.93 -11.25
C LEU A 340 11.85 -50.44 -11.30
N LEU A 341 11.41 -49.65 -10.30
CA LEU A 341 11.78 -48.25 -10.18
C LEU A 341 13.30 -48.09 -10.03
N SER A 342 13.95 -48.88 -9.16
CA SER A 342 15.40 -48.82 -8.99
C SER A 342 16.15 -49.16 -10.27
N ARG A 343 15.71 -50.21 -11.00
CA ARG A 343 16.31 -50.56 -12.30
C ARG A 343 16.08 -49.50 -13.37
N SER A 344 14.94 -48.81 -13.34
CA SER A 344 14.66 -47.70 -14.25
C SER A 344 15.48 -46.43 -13.95
N LEU A 345 16.08 -46.35 -12.75
CA LEU A 345 16.95 -45.25 -12.31
C LEU A 345 18.44 -45.58 -12.53
N GLU A 346 18.80 -46.82 -12.89
CA GLU A 346 20.17 -47.20 -13.28
C GLU A 346 20.45 -46.75 -14.73
N HIS A 347 21.63 -46.20 -15.00
CA HIS A 347 22.01 -45.71 -16.34
C HIS A 347 22.06 -46.87 -17.35
N LEU A 348 21.06 -46.95 -18.23
CA LEU A 348 21.02 -47.86 -19.37
C LEU A 348 21.51 -47.15 -20.65
N PRO A 349 22.13 -47.88 -21.61
CA PRO A 349 22.64 -47.31 -22.86
C PRO A 349 21.52 -46.72 -23.74
N ALA A 350 21.88 -45.71 -24.54
CA ALA A 350 20.99 -44.79 -25.26
C ALA A 350 20.03 -45.39 -26.31
N GLU A 351 20.05 -46.70 -26.54
CA GLU A 351 19.18 -47.40 -27.52
C GLU A 351 17.79 -47.76 -26.96
N GLN A 352 17.58 -47.64 -25.65
CA GLN A 352 16.26 -47.83 -25.02
C GLN A 352 15.57 -46.46 -24.87
N GLY A 353 14.47 -46.25 -25.61
CA GLY A 353 13.72 -45.00 -25.61
C GLY A 353 13.26 -44.54 -24.21
N ASN A 354 12.83 -43.27 -24.12
CA ASN A 354 12.45 -42.56 -22.89
C ASN A 354 11.62 -43.41 -21.89
N MET A 355 12.29 -44.04 -20.91
CA MET A 355 11.67 -44.80 -19.80
C MET A 355 10.90 -43.92 -18.79
N GLU A 356 10.78 -42.62 -19.04
CA GLU A 356 10.00 -41.69 -18.21
C GLU A 356 8.52 -42.10 -18.12
N TYR A 357 7.93 -42.59 -19.21
CA TYR A 357 6.54 -43.06 -19.20
C TYR A 357 6.37 -44.30 -18.31
N THR A 358 7.31 -45.25 -18.36
CA THR A 358 7.31 -46.41 -17.47
C THR A 358 7.48 -46.00 -16.01
N LYS A 359 8.35 -45.01 -15.69
CA LYS A 359 8.48 -44.45 -14.34
C LYS A 359 7.15 -43.86 -13.84
N GLN A 360 6.45 -43.09 -14.68
CA GLN A 360 5.14 -42.51 -14.36
C GLN A 360 4.10 -43.59 -14.06
N LEU A 361 4.05 -44.65 -14.88
CA LEU A 361 3.16 -45.78 -14.65
C LEU A 361 3.49 -46.53 -13.34
N ILE A 362 4.77 -46.73 -13.02
CA ILE A 362 5.19 -47.35 -11.75
C ILE A 362 4.74 -46.50 -10.56
N LEU A 363 5.00 -45.19 -10.58
CA LEU A 363 4.60 -44.26 -9.52
C LEU A 363 3.08 -44.19 -9.37
N SER A 364 2.33 -44.19 -10.48
CA SER A 364 0.87 -44.22 -10.52
C SER A 364 0.30 -45.53 -9.96
N CYS A 365 0.92 -46.67 -10.28
CA CYS A 365 0.54 -47.97 -9.73
C CYS A 365 0.81 -48.04 -8.22
N LEU A 366 1.96 -47.56 -7.76
CA LEU A 366 2.28 -47.45 -6.33
C LEU A 366 1.26 -46.56 -5.60
N LEU A 367 0.89 -45.42 -6.18
CA LEU A 367 -0.13 -44.52 -5.63
C LEU A 367 -1.49 -45.20 -5.51
N ASN A 368 -1.96 -45.87 -6.57
CA ASN A 368 -3.24 -46.59 -6.57
C ASN A 368 -3.26 -47.72 -5.53
N ILE A 369 -2.13 -48.40 -5.32
CA ILE A 369 -2.00 -49.43 -4.30
C ILE A 369 -2.07 -48.80 -2.90
N CYS A 370 -1.34 -47.71 -2.65
CA CYS A 370 -1.37 -47.00 -1.37
C CYS A 370 -2.78 -46.49 -1.02
N GLN A 371 -3.49 -45.91 -1.99
CA GLN A 371 -4.87 -45.44 -1.81
C GLN A 371 -5.87 -46.57 -1.53
N LYS A 372 -5.65 -47.77 -2.07
CA LYS A 372 -6.51 -48.93 -1.79
C LYS A 372 -6.25 -49.55 -0.43
N LEU A 373 -5.01 -49.51 0.04
CA LEU A 373 -4.61 -50.06 1.33
C LEU A 373 -4.99 -49.11 2.48
N SER A 374 -5.04 -47.81 2.21
CA SER A 374 -5.47 -46.79 3.16
C SER A 374 -6.47 -45.83 2.49
N PRO A 375 -7.76 -46.20 2.42
CA PRO A 375 -8.80 -45.35 1.84
C PRO A 375 -9.02 -44.04 2.63
N ASP A 376 -8.71 -44.06 3.93
CA ASP A 376 -8.84 -42.92 4.84
C ASP A 376 -7.53 -42.12 4.98
N GLY A 377 -6.44 -42.52 4.30
CA GLY A 377 -5.14 -41.85 4.36
C GLY A 377 -4.36 -42.02 5.68
N GLY A 378 -4.87 -42.85 6.61
CA GLY A 378 -4.24 -43.16 7.89
C GLY A 378 -3.15 -44.24 7.81
N ARG A 379 -2.48 -44.49 8.94
CA ARG A 379 -1.42 -45.50 9.07
C ARG A 379 -1.95 -46.90 8.74
N ILE A 380 -1.17 -47.66 7.96
CA ILE A 380 -1.47 -49.06 7.64
C ILE A 380 -0.99 -49.95 8.80
N PRO A 381 -1.77 -50.96 9.25
CA PRO A 381 -1.34 -51.92 10.26
C PRO A 381 -0.06 -52.68 9.84
N LYS A 382 0.87 -52.90 10.78
CA LYS A 382 2.15 -53.57 10.53
C LYS A 382 2.02 -54.99 9.96
N ASP A 383 0.90 -55.68 10.23
CA ASP A 383 0.62 -57.03 9.72
C ASP A 383 0.34 -57.08 8.20
N VAL A 384 0.07 -55.92 7.58
CA VAL A 384 -0.31 -55.80 6.16
C VAL A 384 0.88 -55.42 5.28
N LEU A 385 1.82 -54.61 5.81
CA LEU A 385 3.00 -54.12 5.10
C LEU A 385 4.16 -53.86 6.06
N ASP A 386 5.29 -54.55 5.83
CA ASP A 386 6.54 -54.24 6.53
C ASP A 386 7.06 -52.87 6.08
N GLU A 387 7.27 -51.97 7.05
CA GLU A 387 7.81 -50.63 6.82
C GLU A 387 9.12 -50.67 6.02
N GLU A 388 10.00 -51.65 6.27
CA GLU A 388 11.29 -51.82 5.59
C GLU A 388 11.20 -52.05 4.07
N LYS A 389 10.10 -52.63 3.59
CA LYS A 389 9.91 -52.92 2.16
C LYS A 389 9.49 -51.70 1.35
N PHE A 390 9.11 -50.61 2.01
CA PHE A 390 8.71 -49.35 1.39
C PHE A 390 9.88 -48.34 1.37
N ASN A 391 10.42 -48.06 0.19
CA ASN A 391 11.64 -47.25 0.04
C ASN A 391 11.31 -45.82 -0.45
N VAL A 392 11.19 -44.89 0.49
CA VAL A 392 10.93 -43.46 0.22
C VAL A 392 12.13 -42.77 -0.44
N GLU A 393 13.36 -43.21 -0.15
CA GLU A 393 14.58 -42.61 -0.72
C GLU A 393 14.63 -42.74 -2.24
N LEU A 394 14.14 -43.86 -2.80
CA LEU A 394 14.06 -44.06 -4.26
C LEU A 394 13.08 -43.09 -4.91
N ILE A 395 11.99 -42.71 -4.23
CA ILE A 395 11.04 -41.71 -4.73
C ILE A 395 11.71 -40.33 -4.74
N VAL A 396 12.41 -39.98 -3.66
CA VAL A 396 13.17 -38.72 -3.57
C VAL A 396 14.31 -38.68 -4.60
N GLN A 397 14.98 -39.80 -4.85
CA GLN A 397 15.99 -39.93 -5.89
C GLN A 397 15.37 -39.78 -7.29
N CYS A 398 14.17 -40.31 -7.51
CA CYS A 398 13.43 -40.10 -8.76
C CYS A 398 13.12 -38.61 -8.99
N ILE A 399 12.75 -37.88 -7.93
CA ILE A 399 12.55 -36.42 -7.97
C ILE A 399 13.86 -35.68 -8.27
N ARG A 400 15.01 -36.15 -7.76
CA ARG A 400 16.30 -35.50 -8.00
C ARG A 400 16.88 -35.75 -9.38
N VAL A 401 16.61 -36.92 -9.98
CA VAL A 401 17.28 -37.38 -11.22
C VAL A 401 16.43 -37.15 -12.47
N SER A 402 15.09 -37.22 -12.39
CA SER A 402 14.23 -36.94 -13.55
C SER A 402 14.20 -35.43 -13.81
N GLU A 403 14.16 -35.02 -15.09
CA GLU A 403 13.93 -33.63 -15.50
C GLU A 403 12.48 -33.40 -15.94
N MET A 404 11.65 -34.46 -16.00
CA MET A 404 10.31 -34.39 -16.56
C MET A 404 9.28 -33.97 -15.49
N PRO A 405 8.57 -32.82 -15.67
CA PRO A 405 7.61 -32.31 -14.69
C PRO A 405 6.55 -33.33 -14.29
N GLN A 406 6.01 -34.09 -15.26
CA GLN A 406 5.00 -35.11 -15.02
C GLN A 406 5.49 -36.22 -14.08
N THR A 407 6.75 -36.63 -14.17
CA THR A 407 7.35 -37.62 -13.28
C THR A 407 7.47 -37.06 -11.86
N HIS A 408 7.85 -35.79 -11.71
CA HIS A 408 7.85 -35.10 -10.41
C HIS A 408 6.47 -35.06 -9.77
N HIS A 409 5.41 -34.77 -10.54
CA HIS A 409 4.05 -34.73 -10.00
C HIS A 409 3.55 -36.08 -9.50
N HIS A 410 3.79 -37.16 -10.24
CA HIS A 410 3.42 -38.50 -9.79
C HIS A 410 4.22 -38.91 -8.53
N ALA A 411 5.50 -38.54 -8.45
CA ALA A 411 6.34 -38.80 -7.29
C ALA A 411 5.92 -37.98 -6.05
N LEU A 412 5.57 -36.70 -6.21
CA LEU A 412 5.12 -35.83 -5.13
C LEU A 412 3.73 -36.18 -4.64
N LEU A 413 2.82 -36.58 -5.54
CA LEU A 413 1.49 -37.08 -5.16
C LEU A 413 1.61 -38.38 -4.35
N LEU A 414 2.51 -39.28 -4.76
CA LEU A 414 2.86 -40.46 -3.98
C LEU A 414 3.42 -40.08 -2.61
N LEU A 415 4.39 -39.17 -2.54
CA LEU A 415 4.94 -38.68 -1.26
C LEU A 415 3.88 -38.07 -0.35
N GLY A 416 2.91 -37.32 -0.90
CA GLY A 416 1.79 -36.77 -0.13
C GLY A 416 0.93 -37.85 0.51
N THR A 417 0.61 -38.92 -0.24
CA THR A 417 -0.11 -40.07 0.33
C THR A 417 0.74 -40.89 1.30
N VAL A 418 2.04 -41.02 1.04
CA VAL A 418 2.98 -41.73 1.91
C VAL A 418 3.24 -40.97 3.21
N ALA A 419 3.18 -39.65 3.22
CA ALA A 419 3.32 -38.85 4.43
C ALA A 419 2.22 -39.16 5.48
N GLY A 420 1.00 -39.46 5.03
CA GLY A 420 -0.08 -39.92 5.92
C GLY A 420 0.11 -41.37 6.43
N ILE A 421 0.72 -42.23 5.59
CA ILE A 421 0.89 -43.66 5.87
C ILE A 421 2.15 -43.95 6.71
N PHE A 422 3.30 -43.37 6.34
CA PHE A 422 4.63 -43.56 6.95
C PHE A 422 5.32 -42.20 7.24
N PRO A 423 4.79 -41.40 8.19
CA PRO A 423 5.30 -40.05 8.48
C PRO A 423 6.78 -40.04 8.88
N ASP A 424 7.24 -41.00 9.69
CA ASP A 424 8.61 -41.06 10.22
C ASP A 424 9.67 -41.22 9.11
N LYS A 425 9.36 -41.99 8.07
CA LYS A 425 10.28 -42.16 6.92
C LYS A 425 10.33 -40.94 6.00
N VAL A 426 9.24 -40.18 5.92
CA VAL A 426 9.20 -38.91 5.20
C VAL A 426 9.93 -37.82 5.97
N LEU A 427 9.81 -37.81 7.32
CA LEU A 427 10.56 -36.93 8.21
C LEU A 427 12.07 -37.02 8.00
N HIS A 428 12.63 -38.23 7.92
CA HIS A 428 14.07 -38.41 7.66
C HIS A 428 14.53 -37.83 6.31
N ASN A 429 13.63 -37.66 5.35
CA ASN A 429 13.90 -37.12 4.02
C ASN A 429 13.27 -35.72 3.79
N ILE A 430 12.81 -35.05 4.84
CA ILE A 430 12.07 -33.79 4.68
C ILE A 430 12.93 -32.67 4.09
N MET A 431 14.20 -32.60 4.51
CA MET A 431 15.16 -31.61 4.02
C MET A 431 15.44 -31.82 2.54
N SER A 432 15.63 -33.07 2.10
CA SER A 432 15.91 -33.38 0.70
C SER A 432 14.74 -33.02 -0.24
N ILE A 433 13.49 -33.12 0.25
CA ILE A 433 12.28 -32.73 -0.48
C ILE A 433 12.19 -31.21 -0.59
N PHE A 434 12.27 -30.47 0.52
CA PHE A 434 12.11 -29.01 0.49
C PHE A 434 13.30 -28.27 -0.14
N THR A 435 14.53 -28.76 0.03
CA THR A 435 15.70 -28.19 -0.68
C THR A 435 15.56 -28.34 -2.20
N PHE A 436 15.04 -29.48 -2.70
CA PHE A 436 14.76 -29.64 -4.13
C PHE A 436 13.67 -28.69 -4.60
N MET A 437 12.56 -28.57 -3.84
CA MET A 437 11.48 -27.65 -4.18
C MET A 437 11.97 -26.21 -4.28
N GLY A 438 12.80 -25.76 -3.33
CA GLY A 438 13.40 -24.42 -3.35
C GLY A 438 14.38 -24.19 -4.50
N ALA A 439 15.21 -25.18 -4.82
CA ALA A 439 16.25 -25.05 -5.86
C ALA A 439 15.70 -25.13 -7.30
N ASN A 440 14.74 -26.02 -7.56
CA ASN A 440 14.33 -26.37 -8.93
C ASN A 440 12.87 -26.04 -9.25
N VAL A 441 11.94 -26.15 -8.30
CA VAL A 441 10.49 -25.98 -8.58
C VAL A 441 10.04 -24.53 -8.35
N MET A 442 10.57 -23.85 -7.34
CA MET A 442 10.19 -22.47 -7.02
C MET A 442 10.71 -21.42 -8.02
N ARG A 443 11.75 -21.76 -8.80
CA ARG A 443 12.35 -20.87 -9.81
C ARG A 443 11.61 -20.88 -11.15
N LEU A 444 10.83 -21.93 -11.43
CA LEU A 444 10.12 -22.09 -12.70
C LEU A 444 8.84 -21.25 -12.70
N ASP A 445 8.62 -20.44 -13.74
CA ASP A 445 7.46 -19.55 -13.85
C ASP A 445 6.27 -20.17 -14.61
N ASP A 446 5.74 -21.27 -14.08
CA ASP A 446 4.56 -21.95 -14.62
C ASP A 446 3.47 -22.23 -13.55
N THR A 447 2.20 -22.26 -13.99
CA THR A 447 1.05 -22.53 -13.10
C THR A 447 1.10 -23.93 -12.48
N TYR A 448 1.76 -24.85 -13.17
CA TYR A 448 1.96 -26.22 -12.74
C TYR A 448 2.86 -26.31 -11.51
N SER A 449 4.04 -25.68 -11.49
CA SER A 449 4.91 -25.67 -10.29
C SER A 449 4.21 -25.09 -9.07
N PHE A 450 3.38 -24.05 -9.24
CA PHE A 450 2.61 -23.45 -8.15
C PHE A 450 1.59 -24.43 -7.55
N GLN A 451 0.83 -25.14 -8.40
CA GLN A 451 -0.11 -26.16 -7.93
C GLN A 451 0.59 -27.32 -7.24
N VAL A 452 1.77 -27.72 -7.73
CA VAL A 452 2.60 -28.77 -7.15
C VAL A 452 3.09 -28.36 -5.76
N ILE A 453 3.62 -27.14 -5.59
CA ILE A 453 4.04 -26.61 -4.29
C ILE A 453 2.85 -26.58 -3.32
N ASN A 454 1.71 -26.01 -3.75
CA ASN A 454 0.53 -25.90 -2.90
C ASN A 454 -0.02 -27.25 -2.44
N LYS A 455 -0.08 -28.24 -3.34
CA LYS A 455 -0.51 -29.59 -2.97
C LYS A 455 0.49 -30.26 -2.03
N THR A 456 1.78 -30.12 -2.29
CA THR A 456 2.84 -30.73 -1.48
C THR A 456 2.85 -30.17 -0.07
N VAL A 457 2.78 -28.84 0.08
CA VAL A 457 2.72 -28.16 1.38
C VAL A 457 1.43 -28.55 2.13
N LYS A 458 0.27 -28.55 1.46
CA LYS A 458 -1.02 -28.95 2.06
C LYS A 458 -1.12 -30.43 2.46
N MET A 459 -0.36 -31.32 1.83
CA MET A 459 -0.40 -32.76 2.11
C MET A 459 0.66 -33.18 3.13
N ILE A 460 1.89 -32.70 2.98
CA ILE A 460 3.03 -33.14 3.80
C ILE A 460 3.00 -32.48 5.18
N ILE A 461 2.80 -31.15 5.26
CA ILE A 461 2.92 -30.42 6.52
C ILE A 461 1.86 -30.85 7.56
N PRO A 462 0.56 -30.95 7.21
CA PRO A 462 -0.44 -31.39 8.19
C PRO A 462 -0.23 -32.83 8.66
N ALA A 463 0.27 -33.74 7.79
CA ALA A 463 0.59 -35.11 8.17
C ALA A 463 1.73 -35.19 9.20
N LEU A 464 2.69 -34.25 9.14
CA LEU A 464 3.78 -34.11 10.12
C LEU A 464 3.30 -33.58 11.47
N ILE A 465 2.27 -32.72 11.48
CA ILE A 465 1.68 -32.17 12.71
C ILE A 465 0.77 -33.20 13.39
N GLN A 466 0.04 -34.01 12.60
CA GLN A 466 -0.89 -35.03 13.12
C GLN A 466 -0.22 -36.32 13.60
N SER A 467 0.97 -36.66 13.10
CA SER A 467 1.68 -37.90 13.47
C SER A 467 2.15 -37.95 14.93
N ASP A 468 2.07 -36.83 15.66
CA ASP A 468 2.73 -36.65 16.96
C ASP A 468 1.83 -36.02 18.04
N ALA A 469 0.52 -36.28 17.98
CA ALA A 469 -0.43 -35.97 19.06
C ALA A 469 -0.22 -36.84 20.33
N GLY A 470 1.04 -37.03 20.74
CA GLY A 470 1.44 -37.57 22.04
C GLY A 470 1.93 -36.45 22.95
N ASP A 471 1.36 -36.34 24.14
CA ASP A 471 1.45 -35.22 25.11
C ASP A 471 2.84 -34.93 25.74
N SER A 472 3.94 -35.04 25.01
CA SER A 472 5.29 -34.73 25.53
C SER A 472 5.84 -33.39 25.00
N VAL A 473 6.21 -32.50 25.93
CA VAL A 473 6.68 -31.12 25.68
C VAL A 473 7.99 -31.06 24.85
N GLU A 474 8.82 -32.10 24.91
CA GLU A 474 10.07 -32.21 24.14
C GLU A 474 9.82 -32.46 22.64
N VAL A 475 8.74 -33.17 22.30
CA VAL A 475 8.40 -33.52 20.92
C VAL A 475 7.81 -32.31 20.18
N THR A 476 6.99 -31.49 20.85
CA THR A 476 6.46 -30.25 20.27
C THR A 476 7.55 -29.23 19.90
N ARG A 477 8.66 -29.17 20.65
CA ARG A 477 9.81 -28.27 20.36
C ARG A 477 10.59 -28.71 19.13
N ASN A 478 10.71 -30.01 18.89
CA ASN A 478 11.35 -30.53 17.67
C ASN A 478 10.55 -30.19 16.41
N VAL A 479 9.20 -30.22 16.49
CA VAL A 479 8.34 -29.84 15.36
C VAL A 479 8.48 -28.35 15.04
N GLU A 480 8.45 -27.47 16.04
CA GLU A 480 8.65 -26.04 15.83
C GLU A 480 10.05 -25.75 15.22
N GLY A 481 11.09 -26.45 15.68
CA GLY A 481 12.43 -26.37 15.09
C GLY A 481 12.51 -26.86 13.63
N VAL A 482 11.79 -27.94 13.29
CA VAL A 482 11.69 -28.44 11.90
C VAL A 482 10.92 -27.45 11.03
N VAL A 483 9.82 -26.89 11.53
CA VAL A 483 9.02 -25.88 10.82
C VAL A 483 9.82 -24.61 10.55
N VAL A 484 10.59 -24.11 11.53
CA VAL A 484 11.48 -22.96 11.35
C VAL A 484 12.49 -23.23 10.23
N LYS A 485 13.11 -24.43 10.21
CA LYS A 485 14.04 -24.82 9.13
C LYS A 485 13.36 -24.92 7.77
N VAL A 486 12.11 -25.40 7.71
CA VAL A 486 11.32 -25.40 6.47
C VAL A 486 11.10 -23.97 5.99
N ILE A 487 10.61 -23.06 6.85
CA ILE A 487 10.42 -21.64 6.49
C ILE A 487 11.74 -21.03 6.01
N HIS A 488 12.85 -21.33 6.68
CA HIS A 488 14.18 -20.87 6.29
C HIS A 488 14.57 -21.30 4.86
N VAL A 489 14.29 -22.55 4.46
CA VAL A 489 14.56 -23.02 3.07
C VAL A 489 13.76 -22.23 2.04
N PHE A 490 12.50 -21.90 2.34
CA PHE A 490 11.66 -21.07 1.44
C PHE A 490 12.15 -19.62 1.38
N VAL A 491 12.58 -19.05 2.52
CA VAL A 491 13.15 -17.70 2.59
C VAL A 491 14.46 -17.64 1.81
N ASP A 492 15.36 -18.62 1.96
CA ASP A 492 16.63 -18.70 1.21
C ASP A 492 16.43 -18.79 -0.31
N ALA A 493 15.38 -19.48 -0.76
CA ALA A 493 15.06 -19.61 -2.17
C ALA A 493 14.41 -18.35 -2.78
N LEU A 494 13.78 -17.50 -1.95
CA LEU A 494 13.00 -16.31 -2.35
C LEU A 494 13.68 -15.37 -3.36
N PRO A 495 14.98 -15.00 -3.26
CA PRO A 495 15.62 -14.11 -4.24
C PRO A 495 15.68 -14.67 -5.66
N HIS A 496 15.54 -15.98 -5.84
CA HIS A 496 15.48 -16.62 -7.15
C HIS A 496 14.05 -16.80 -7.67
N VAL A 497 13.03 -16.40 -6.90
CA VAL A 497 11.62 -16.51 -7.26
C VAL A 497 11.14 -15.20 -7.91
N PRO A 498 10.39 -15.26 -9.03
CA PRO A 498 9.75 -14.09 -9.63
C PRO A 498 8.84 -13.33 -8.65
N GLU A 499 8.85 -11.99 -8.71
CA GLU A 499 8.18 -11.12 -7.73
C GLU A 499 6.69 -11.39 -7.58
N HIS A 500 5.96 -11.60 -8.68
CA HIS A 500 4.52 -11.88 -8.68
C HIS A 500 4.14 -13.20 -7.98
N ARG A 501 5.11 -14.11 -7.75
CA ARG A 501 4.89 -15.40 -7.10
C ARG A 501 5.26 -15.42 -5.63
N ARG A 502 6.06 -14.47 -5.16
CA ARG A 502 6.58 -14.46 -3.78
C ARG A 502 5.45 -14.38 -2.75
N LEU A 503 4.51 -13.45 -2.95
CA LEU A 503 3.39 -13.23 -2.02
C LEU A 503 2.45 -14.45 -1.93
N PRO A 504 1.91 -15.02 -3.03
CA PRO A 504 1.04 -16.21 -2.96
C PRO A 504 1.70 -17.44 -2.32
N ILE A 505 3.00 -17.67 -2.56
CA ILE A 505 3.73 -18.82 -1.99
C ILE A 505 3.87 -18.67 -0.48
N LEU A 506 4.29 -17.49 0.00
CA LEU A 506 4.45 -17.24 1.43
C LEU A 506 3.10 -17.23 2.16
N ALA A 507 2.07 -16.64 1.57
CA ALA A 507 0.72 -16.65 2.12
C ALA A 507 0.22 -18.09 2.33
N GLN A 508 0.35 -18.93 1.30
CA GLN A 508 -0.09 -20.31 1.37
C GLN A 508 0.71 -21.15 2.38
N LEU A 509 2.02 -20.91 2.51
CA LEU A 509 2.87 -21.59 3.49
C LEU A 509 2.42 -21.29 4.93
N VAL A 510 2.22 -20.02 5.25
CA VAL A 510 1.81 -19.60 6.60
C VAL A 510 0.37 -19.99 6.91
N ASP A 511 -0.55 -19.96 5.93
CA ASP A 511 -1.90 -20.49 6.08
C ASP A 511 -1.91 -21.98 6.47
N THR A 512 -0.99 -22.77 5.89
CA THR A 512 -0.88 -24.22 6.21
C THR A 512 -0.20 -24.50 7.54
N LEU A 513 0.74 -23.65 7.97
CA LEU A 513 1.47 -23.79 9.23
C LEU A 513 0.72 -23.23 10.44
N GLY A 514 -0.17 -22.26 10.20
CA GLY A 514 -0.87 -21.51 11.24
C GLY A 514 -0.27 -20.12 11.43
N ALA A 515 -0.96 -19.11 10.91
CA ALA A 515 -0.54 -17.70 10.98
C ALA A 515 -0.37 -17.20 12.43
N GLU A 516 -1.16 -17.70 13.37
CA GLU A 516 -1.07 -17.30 14.79
C GLU A 516 0.29 -17.62 15.42
N ARG A 517 0.91 -18.74 15.03
CA ARG A 517 2.15 -19.24 15.65
C ARG A 517 3.41 -18.90 14.86
N PHE A 518 3.35 -18.85 13.52
CA PHE A 518 4.56 -18.79 12.69
C PHE A 518 4.70 -17.54 11.82
N LEU A 519 3.70 -16.64 11.78
CA LEU A 519 3.82 -15.40 11.00
C LEU A 519 4.97 -14.52 11.48
N TRP A 520 5.14 -14.37 12.80
CA TRP A 520 6.28 -13.62 13.37
C TRP A 520 7.63 -14.27 13.04
N VAL A 521 7.70 -15.61 12.98
CA VAL A 521 8.92 -16.34 12.62
C VAL A 521 9.30 -16.05 11.17
N LEU A 522 8.34 -16.08 10.24
CA LEU A 522 8.59 -15.73 8.84
C LEU A 522 9.14 -14.31 8.71
N LEU A 523 8.55 -13.34 9.41
CA LEU A 523 8.99 -11.93 9.35
C LEU A 523 10.42 -11.76 9.87
N LEU A 524 10.75 -12.39 11.00
CA LEU A 524 12.12 -12.35 11.52
C LEU A 524 13.12 -12.99 10.56
N LEU A 525 12.81 -14.14 9.93
CA LEU A 525 13.68 -14.77 8.95
C LEU A 525 13.87 -13.90 7.68
N LEU A 526 12.83 -13.19 7.24
CA LEU A 526 12.94 -12.22 6.14
C LEU A 526 13.85 -11.05 6.52
N PHE A 527 13.75 -10.53 7.75
CA PHE A 527 14.64 -9.48 8.24
C PHE A 527 16.08 -9.96 8.33
N GLU A 528 16.32 -11.17 8.81
CA GLU A 528 17.64 -11.80 8.86
C GLU A 528 18.24 -11.96 7.46
N GLN A 529 17.44 -12.40 6.47
CA GLN A 529 17.87 -12.50 5.08
C GLN A 529 18.27 -11.14 4.50
N TYR A 530 17.57 -10.07 4.86
CA TYR A 530 17.93 -8.71 4.45
C TYR A 530 19.24 -8.24 5.12
N VAL A 531 19.38 -8.46 6.43
CA VAL A 531 20.58 -8.10 7.20
C VAL A 531 21.84 -8.86 6.72
N THR A 532 21.69 -10.08 6.22
CA THR A 532 22.79 -10.86 5.64
C THR A 532 23.15 -10.40 4.22
N LYS A 533 22.17 -10.09 3.37
CA LYS A 533 22.39 -9.59 2.00
C LYS A 533 22.96 -8.17 1.93
N THR A 534 22.60 -7.29 2.86
CA THR A 534 23.08 -5.90 2.89
C THR A 534 24.60 -5.76 3.07
N VAL A 535 25.28 -6.81 3.54
CA VAL A 535 26.75 -6.89 3.56
C VAL A 535 27.34 -7.06 2.15
N LEU A 536 26.66 -7.79 1.26
CA LEU A 536 27.09 -8.01 -0.13
C LEU A 536 26.74 -6.83 -1.05
N VAL A 537 25.61 -6.16 -0.80
CA VAL A 537 25.08 -5.06 -1.64
C VAL A 537 25.68 -3.69 -1.29
N ALA A 538 26.47 -3.60 -0.21
CA ALA A 538 27.11 -2.36 0.23
C ALA A 538 28.04 -1.68 -0.79
N ALA A 539 28.34 -2.33 -1.92
CA ALA A 539 29.13 -1.80 -3.03
C ALA A 539 28.35 -0.94 -4.06
N CYS A 540 27.01 -0.94 -4.09
CA CYS A 540 26.21 -0.36 -5.20
C CYS A 540 25.41 0.93 -4.92
N GLY A 541 25.48 1.53 -3.73
CA GLY A 541 24.93 2.88 -3.47
C GLY A 541 23.39 3.02 -3.33
N GLU A 542 22.58 2.08 -3.81
CA GLU A 542 21.10 2.14 -3.76
C GLU A 542 20.49 1.36 -2.57
N LYS A 543 20.86 1.70 -1.33
CA LYS A 543 20.41 0.93 -0.15
C LYS A 543 18.96 1.22 0.28
N ASP A 544 18.53 2.47 0.17
CA ASP A 544 17.27 2.93 0.76
C ASP A 544 16.05 2.54 -0.11
N ALA A 545 16.17 2.60 -1.44
CA ALA A 545 15.09 2.18 -2.35
C ALA A 545 14.78 0.68 -2.28
N ILE A 546 15.82 -0.15 -2.12
CA ILE A 546 15.66 -1.61 -1.94
C ILE A 546 14.98 -1.92 -0.60
N LEU A 547 15.33 -1.19 0.47
CA LEU A 547 14.67 -1.33 1.77
C LEU A 547 13.19 -0.95 1.70
N GLU A 548 12.84 0.13 0.99
CA GLU A 548 11.44 0.55 0.80
C GLU A 548 10.63 -0.51 0.05
N ALA A 549 11.15 -1.06 -1.04
CA ALA A 549 10.48 -2.12 -1.80
C ALA A 549 10.31 -3.42 -0.96
N ASP A 550 11.36 -3.82 -0.22
CA ASP A 550 11.30 -5.01 0.64
C ASP A 550 10.31 -4.80 1.81
N THR A 551 10.29 -3.61 2.43
CA THR A 551 9.33 -3.31 3.51
C THR A 551 7.88 -3.27 3.03
N GLU A 552 7.60 -2.71 1.85
CA GLU A 552 6.26 -2.74 1.24
C GLU A 552 5.82 -4.18 0.93
N PHE A 553 6.75 -5.02 0.46
CA PHE A 553 6.50 -6.44 0.28
C PHE A 553 6.19 -7.16 1.61
N TRP A 554 6.95 -6.93 2.67
CA TRP A 554 6.69 -7.52 4.00
C TRP A 554 5.35 -7.07 4.60
N ILE A 555 4.98 -5.80 4.39
CA ILE A 555 3.66 -5.28 4.78
C ILE A 555 2.57 -6.00 4.00
N SER A 556 2.73 -6.18 2.69
CA SER A 556 1.78 -6.90 1.84
C SER A 556 1.58 -8.35 2.31
N VAL A 557 2.67 -9.05 2.65
CA VAL A 557 2.62 -10.42 3.23
C VAL A 557 1.84 -10.43 4.56
N CYS A 558 2.11 -9.49 5.47
CA CYS A 558 1.36 -9.39 6.73
C CYS A 558 -0.12 -9.12 6.51
N CYS A 559 -0.42 -8.23 5.55
CA CYS A 559 -1.77 -7.77 5.26
C CYS A 559 -2.66 -8.83 4.59
N GLU A 560 -2.16 -10.01 4.21
CA GLU A 560 -2.99 -11.15 3.79
C GLU A 560 -3.72 -11.79 5.01
N PHE A 561 -3.11 -11.77 6.19
CA PHE A 561 -3.66 -12.42 7.41
C PHE A 561 -4.57 -11.50 8.23
N SER A 562 -5.37 -12.05 9.15
CA SER A 562 -6.28 -11.25 9.99
C SER A 562 -5.53 -10.25 10.89
N VAL A 563 -6.18 -9.13 11.25
CA VAL A 563 -5.62 -8.09 12.12
C VAL A 563 -5.18 -8.66 13.49
N GLN A 564 -5.91 -9.64 14.02
CA GLN A 564 -5.54 -10.32 15.26
C GLN A 564 -4.21 -11.06 15.15
N HIS A 565 -3.99 -11.81 14.06
CA HIS A 565 -2.72 -12.52 13.84
C HIS A 565 -1.56 -11.53 13.63
N GLN A 566 -1.80 -10.39 12.97
CA GLN A 566 -0.80 -9.35 12.78
C GLN A 566 -0.37 -8.74 14.12
N ILE A 567 -1.32 -8.32 14.96
CA ILE A 567 -1.01 -7.73 16.28
C ILE A 567 -0.34 -8.75 17.19
N GLN A 568 -0.82 -9.99 17.21
CA GLN A 568 -0.19 -11.06 17.98
C GLN A 568 1.26 -11.32 17.52
N SER A 569 1.52 -11.24 16.21
CA SER A 569 2.87 -11.36 15.66
C SER A 569 3.78 -10.22 16.10
N LEU A 570 3.29 -8.98 16.10
CA LEU A 570 4.02 -7.82 16.63
C LEU A 570 4.38 -7.99 18.10
N MET A 571 3.46 -8.53 18.91
CA MET A 571 3.70 -8.82 20.33
C MET A 571 4.79 -9.89 20.50
N ASN A 572 4.72 -10.98 19.74
CA ASN A 572 5.70 -12.06 19.78
C ASN A 572 7.09 -11.58 19.33
N ILE A 573 7.17 -10.71 18.31
CA ILE A 573 8.42 -10.07 17.88
C ILE A 573 9.05 -9.29 19.04
N LEU A 574 8.30 -8.39 19.69
CA LEU A 574 8.84 -7.61 20.82
C LEU A 574 9.28 -8.51 21.98
N GLN A 575 8.51 -9.53 22.33
CA GLN A 575 8.89 -10.49 23.37
C GLN A 575 10.17 -11.25 23.01
N TYR A 576 10.35 -11.63 21.75
CA TYR A 576 11.59 -12.25 21.28
C TYR A 576 12.78 -11.28 21.33
N LEU A 577 12.59 -10.01 20.93
CA LEU A 577 13.64 -8.99 20.98
C LEU A 577 14.13 -8.70 22.41
N ILE A 578 13.25 -8.77 23.42
CA ILE A 578 13.61 -8.65 24.84
C ILE A 578 14.51 -9.81 25.29
N LYS A 579 14.27 -11.02 24.76
CA LYS A 579 15.05 -12.22 25.11
C LYS A 579 16.43 -12.27 24.45
N LEU A 580 16.68 -11.46 23.41
CA LEU A 580 17.98 -11.42 22.71
C LEU A 580 19.04 -10.61 23.50
N PRO A 581 20.29 -11.10 23.62
CA PRO A 581 21.36 -10.42 24.37
C PRO A 581 21.68 -9.01 23.83
N GLU A 582 22.17 -8.13 24.71
CA GLU A 582 22.47 -6.72 24.39
C GLU A 582 23.69 -6.58 23.45
N GLU A 583 24.75 -7.36 23.67
CA GLU A 583 25.91 -7.52 22.77
C GLU A 583 26.34 -9.00 22.70
N LYS A 584 27.13 -9.35 21.68
CA LYS A 584 27.78 -10.66 21.59
C LYS A 584 28.90 -10.65 22.64
N GLU A 585 28.88 -11.57 23.61
CA GLU A 585 29.99 -11.70 24.56
C GLU A 585 31.26 -12.02 23.77
N ASP A 586 32.23 -11.10 23.80
CA ASP A 586 33.54 -11.34 23.20
C ASP A 586 34.20 -12.50 23.93
N ALA A 587 34.74 -13.44 23.15
CA ALA A 587 35.30 -14.70 23.61
C ALA A 587 36.59 -14.51 24.44
N VAL A 588 36.49 -13.99 25.68
CA VAL A 588 37.53 -14.08 26.71
C VAL A 588 36.88 -14.19 28.10
N SER A 589 36.37 -15.38 28.43
CA SER A 589 36.38 -15.94 29.80
C SER A 589 35.79 -17.35 29.85
N LYS A 590 36.45 -18.32 29.22
CA LYS A 590 36.32 -19.72 29.66
C LYS A 590 37.09 -19.91 30.95
N ALA A 591 36.48 -19.53 32.08
CA ALA A 591 36.94 -19.98 33.40
C ALA A 591 35.74 -20.12 34.34
N VAL A 592 35.33 -21.38 34.52
CA VAL A 592 34.64 -21.92 35.71
C VAL A 592 33.32 -21.24 36.09
N SER A 593 32.21 -21.78 35.59
CA SER A 593 31.06 -22.00 36.48
C SER A 593 30.26 -23.24 36.07
N THR A 594 29.98 -23.99 37.13
CA THR A 594 29.31 -25.27 37.28
C THR A 594 27.95 -25.35 36.57
N LYS A 595 27.70 -26.51 35.96
CA LYS A 595 26.38 -26.98 35.52
C LYS A 595 25.32 -26.67 36.59
N SER A 596 24.39 -25.78 36.28
CA SER A 596 23.09 -25.68 36.94
C SER A 596 22.02 -25.40 35.89
N GLU A 597 21.21 -26.44 35.69
CA GLU A 597 19.76 -26.44 35.43
C GLU A 597 19.19 -25.57 34.30
N SER A 598 18.81 -26.27 33.22
CA SER A 598 17.73 -25.95 32.28
C SER A 598 17.65 -24.50 31.77
N GLN A 599 18.62 -24.08 30.97
CA GLN A 599 18.35 -23.03 29.99
C GLN A 599 17.45 -23.65 28.91
N GLU A 600 16.22 -23.16 28.79
CA GLU A 600 15.34 -23.46 27.66
C GLU A 600 16.13 -23.25 26.35
N GLU A 601 16.45 -24.33 25.65
CA GLU A 601 17.07 -24.26 24.32
C GLU A 601 16.12 -23.44 23.41
N MET A 602 16.50 -22.19 23.14
CA MET A 602 15.71 -21.26 22.37
C MET A 602 15.44 -21.81 20.96
N LEU A 603 14.26 -21.51 20.41
CA LEU A 603 14.07 -21.51 18.96
C LEU A 603 15.07 -20.54 18.34
N GLN A 604 16.20 -21.05 17.85
CA GLN A 604 17.27 -20.26 17.25
C GLN A 604 16.82 -19.74 15.87
N ILE A 605 16.01 -18.67 15.86
CA ILE A 605 15.60 -17.99 14.64
C ILE A 605 16.75 -17.15 14.11
N PHE A 606 17.40 -16.35 14.97
CA PHE A 606 18.61 -15.60 14.63
C PHE A 606 19.81 -16.25 15.31
N ASN A 607 20.78 -16.74 14.54
CA ASN A 607 21.93 -17.43 15.10
C ASN A 607 23.02 -16.44 15.55
N ILE A 608 23.13 -16.25 16.87
CA ILE A 608 24.04 -15.27 17.51
C ILE A 608 25.52 -15.59 17.21
N ASP A 609 25.85 -16.86 16.98
CA ASP A 609 27.22 -17.32 16.76
C ASP A 609 27.73 -17.03 15.34
N THR A 610 26.85 -17.13 14.34
CA THR A 610 27.19 -16.91 12.92
C THR A 610 27.20 -15.42 12.54
N HIS A 611 26.45 -14.58 13.25
CA HIS A 611 26.29 -13.16 12.91
C HIS A 611 27.15 -12.22 13.77
N THR A 612 27.44 -11.04 13.22
CA THR A 612 28.21 -9.98 13.90
C THR A 612 27.32 -9.15 14.84
N SER A 613 27.93 -8.51 15.84
CA SER A 613 27.22 -7.59 16.75
C SER A 613 26.54 -6.42 16.01
N LYS A 614 27.11 -5.98 14.87
CA LYS A 614 26.48 -4.98 13.99
C LYS A 614 25.22 -5.51 13.33
N GLN A 615 25.21 -6.76 12.87
CA GLN A 615 24.04 -7.40 12.27
C GLN A 615 22.93 -7.60 13.30
N LEU A 616 23.25 -8.02 14.53
CA LEU A 616 22.28 -8.13 15.61
C LEU A 616 21.60 -6.78 15.91
N ARG A 617 22.39 -5.69 15.96
CA ARG A 617 21.85 -4.34 16.13
C ARG A 617 20.95 -3.92 14.96
N HIS A 618 21.40 -4.15 13.72
CA HIS A 618 20.60 -3.82 12.54
C HIS A 618 19.27 -4.59 12.51
N PHE A 619 19.29 -5.87 12.88
CA PHE A 619 18.11 -6.72 13.01
C PHE A 619 17.12 -6.20 14.07
N LYS A 620 17.61 -5.83 15.28
CA LYS A 620 16.79 -5.23 16.33
C LYS A 620 16.14 -3.91 15.87
N PHE A 621 16.90 -3.06 15.18
CA PHE A 621 16.39 -1.79 14.66
C PHE A 621 15.36 -1.98 13.54
N LEU A 622 15.65 -2.86 12.57
CA LEU A 622 14.77 -3.16 11.46
C LEU A 622 13.44 -3.72 11.94
N SER A 623 13.47 -4.63 12.92
CA SER A 623 12.27 -5.23 13.50
C SER A 623 11.34 -4.15 14.08
N VAL A 624 11.86 -3.25 14.93
CA VAL A 624 11.05 -2.17 15.54
C VAL A 624 10.61 -1.13 14.50
N SER A 625 11.48 -0.80 13.54
CA SER A 625 11.14 0.12 12.44
C SER A 625 9.98 -0.41 11.60
N PHE A 626 10.01 -1.70 11.26
CA PHE A 626 8.93 -2.37 10.54
C PHE A 626 7.61 -2.30 11.31
N MET A 627 7.62 -2.49 12.64
CA MET A 627 6.39 -2.37 13.44
C MET A 627 5.75 -0.98 13.28
N SER A 628 6.55 0.07 13.37
CA SER A 628 6.06 1.44 13.18
C SER A 628 5.54 1.68 11.76
N GLN A 629 6.14 1.07 10.74
CA GLN A 629 5.72 1.20 9.34
C GLN A 629 4.42 0.42 9.06
N LEU A 630 4.30 -0.81 9.58
CA LEU A 630 3.09 -1.63 9.45
C LEU A 630 1.88 -0.93 10.07
N LEU A 631 2.02 -0.43 11.31
CA LEU A 631 0.93 0.27 12.00
C LEU A 631 0.55 1.61 11.34
N ALA A 632 1.47 2.20 10.57
CA ALA A 632 1.22 3.43 9.80
C ALA A 632 0.69 3.16 8.38
N SER A 633 0.73 1.91 7.90
CA SER A 633 0.42 1.56 6.52
C SER A 633 -1.06 1.74 6.21
N SER A 634 -1.36 2.26 5.02
CA SER A 634 -2.73 2.39 4.52
C SER A 634 -3.41 1.03 4.36
N HIS A 635 -2.67 -0.01 3.98
CA HIS A 635 -3.15 -1.39 3.87
C HIS A 635 -3.62 -1.94 5.23
N PHE A 636 -2.84 -1.70 6.29
CA PHE A 636 -3.20 -2.11 7.64
C PHE A 636 -4.46 -1.37 8.12
N ILE A 637 -4.47 -0.04 8.01
CA ILE A 637 -5.60 0.79 8.45
C ILE A 637 -6.87 0.42 7.70
N ARG A 638 -6.79 0.21 6.38
CA ARG A 638 -7.92 -0.24 5.56
C ARG A 638 -8.45 -1.59 6.05
N LYS A 639 -7.57 -2.56 6.32
CA LYS A 639 -7.99 -3.88 6.81
C LYS A 639 -8.61 -3.84 8.20
N VAL A 640 -8.12 -2.97 9.08
CA VAL A 640 -8.73 -2.70 10.40
C VAL A 640 -10.15 -2.17 10.24
N VAL A 641 -10.37 -1.23 9.33
CA VAL A 641 -11.70 -0.67 9.04
C VAL A 641 -12.63 -1.73 8.45
N GLU A 642 -12.17 -2.48 7.44
CA GLU A 642 -12.95 -3.54 6.77
C GLU A 642 -13.36 -4.68 7.72
N SER A 643 -12.52 -4.99 8.71
CA SER A 643 -12.77 -6.11 9.63
C SER A 643 -13.79 -5.80 10.74
N GLY A 644 -14.24 -4.55 10.92
CA GLY A 644 -15.17 -4.17 12.00
C GLY A 644 -14.59 -3.16 13.00
N GLY A 645 -13.46 -2.53 12.66
CA GLY A 645 -12.91 -1.39 13.37
C GLY A 645 -12.52 -1.69 14.83
N PRO A 646 -12.86 -0.81 15.80
CA PRO A 646 -12.36 -0.87 17.17
C PRO A 646 -12.89 -2.05 18.01
N GLN A 647 -13.85 -2.84 17.50
CA GLN A 647 -14.39 -3.99 18.23
C GLN A 647 -13.44 -5.18 18.23
N ILE A 648 -12.74 -5.44 17.12
CA ILE A 648 -11.74 -6.52 17.00
C ILE A 648 -10.48 -6.22 17.81
N LEU A 649 -10.14 -4.94 17.93
CA LEU A 649 -8.96 -4.46 18.63
C LEU A 649 -9.13 -4.43 20.16
N LYS A 650 -10.35 -4.63 20.66
CA LYS A 650 -10.69 -4.51 22.08
C LYS A 650 -9.94 -5.57 22.90
N GLY A 651 -9.05 -5.11 23.78
CA GLY A 651 -8.21 -5.95 24.64
C GLY A 651 -6.81 -6.24 24.07
N LEU A 652 -6.68 -6.39 22.76
CA LEU A 652 -5.38 -6.55 22.09
C LEU A 652 -4.54 -5.26 22.15
N GLU A 653 -5.20 -4.10 22.01
CA GLU A 653 -4.55 -2.78 22.11
C GLU A 653 -3.85 -2.56 23.45
N GLN A 654 -4.50 -2.93 24.57
CA GLN A 654 -3.95 -2.77 25.91
C GLN A 654 -2.72 -3.68 26.10
N ARG A 655 -2.83 -4.93 25.67
CA ARG A 655 -1.73 -5.90 25.78
C ARG A 655 -0.54 -5.52 24.89
N LEU A 656 -0.79 -5.00 23.69
CA LEU A 656 0.26 -4.46 22.81
C LEU A 656 0.92 -3.24 23.45
N LEU A 657 0.15 -2.32 24.01
CA LEU A 657 0.67 -1.14 24.70
C LEU A 657 1.56 -1.53 25.90
N GLU A 658 1.13 -2.48 26.73
CA GLU A 658 1.91 -3.00 27.86
C GLU A 658 3.25 -3.58 27.41
N ILE A 659 3.26 -4.36 26.33
CA ILE A 659 4.48 -4.96 25.78
C ILE A 659 5.40 -3.89 25.17
N VAL A 660 4.85 -2.90 24.45
CA VAL A 660 5.63 -1.77 23.90
C VAL A 660 6.25 -0.95 25.03
N LEU A 661 5.50 -0.66 26.11
CA LEU A 661 6.03 0.04 27.28
C LEU A 661 7.08 -0.79 28.03
N GLY A 662 6.87 -2.10 28.16
CA GLY A 662 7.86 -3.03 28.71
C GLY A 662 9.15 -3.03 27.88
N TYR A 663 9.04 -3.03 26.56
CA TYR A 663 10.18 -2.93 25.65
C TYR A 663 10.89 -1.57 25.75
N ILE A 664 10.16 -0.45 25.80
CA ILE A 664 10.73 0.89 25.99
C ILE A 664 11.52 0.95 27.30
N ASN A 665 10.97 0.42 28.40
CA ASN A 665 11.68 0.38 29.67
C ASN A 665 12.97 -0.45 29.59
N ALA A 666 12.93 -1.61 28.94
CA ALA A 666 14.12 -2.44 28.73
C ALA A 666 15.18 -1.68 27.92
N VAL A 667 14.80 -1.08 26.78
CA VAL A 667 15.72 -0.29 25.92
C VAL A 667 16.25 0.96 26.62
N ALA A 668 15.42 1.64 27.43
CA ALA A 668 15.84 2.80 28.21
C ALA A 668 16.88 2.41 29.28
N GLN A 669 16.68 1.29 29.96
CA GLN A 669 17.67 0.74 30.90
C GLN A 669 18.97 0.32 30.18
N SER A 670 18.88 -0.34 29.02
CA SER A 670 20.06 -0.68 28.22
C SER A 670 20.78 0.57 27.69
N MET A 671 20.07 1.67 27.42
CA MET A 671 20.66 2.94 27.04
C MET A 671 21.42 3.59 28.20
N GLU A 672 20.84 3.60 29.40
CA GLU A 672 21.48 4.11 30.62
C GLU A 672 22.73 3.31 31.00
N LYS A 673 22.71 1.98 30.84
CA LYS A 673 23.88 1.12 31.08
C LYS A 673 25.03 1.35 30.09
N ASN A 674 24.72 1.75 28.87
CA ASN A 674 25.68 1.84 27.77
C ASN A 674 26.15 3.27 27.46
N THR A 675 25.86 4.27 28.32
CA THR A 675 26.10 5.72 28.08
C THR A 675 27.52 6.10 27.68
N ASP A 676 28.51 5.28 28.02
CA ASP A 676 29.93 5.56 27.76
C ASP A 676 30.49 4.80 26.54
N THR A 677 29.66 4.01 25.86
CA THR A 677 30.09 3.19 24.70
C THR A 677 29.79 3.86 23.36
N LEU A 678 30.45 3.44 22.28
CA LEU A 678 30.13 3.89 20.91
C LEU A 678 28.71 3.48 20.44
N THR A 679 28.01 2.63 21.20
CA THR A 679 26.68 2.10 20.87
C THR A 679 25.52 2.99 21.33
N VAL A 680 25.77 4.04 22.10
CA VAL A 680 24.74 4.97 22.59
C VAL A 680 23.91 5.56 21.47
N LYS A 681 24.55 5.90 20.34
CA LYS A 681 23.84 6.43 19.17
C LYS A 681 22.82 5.43 18.63
N PHE A 682 23.16 4.14 18.63
CA PHE A 682 22.25 3.06 18.25
C PHE A 682 21.09 2.93 19.25
N TRP A 683 21.38 2.84 20.55
CA TRP A 683 20.34 2.70 21.57
C TRP A 683 19.38 3.90 21.60
N ARG A 684 19.90 5.12 21.39
CA ARG A 684 19.08 6.34 21.23
C ARG A 684 18.20 6.27 19.99
N ALA A 685 18.71 5.79 18.86
CA ALA A 685 17.92 5.61 17.64
C ALA A 685 16.84 4.52 17.80
N LEU A 686 17.18 3.40 18.44
CA LEU A 686 16.24 2.32 18.75
C LEU A 686 15.13 2.79 19.70
N LEU A 687 15.49 3.55 20.74
CA LEU A 687 14.54 4.14 21.67
C LEU A 687 13.62 5.15 20.96
N SER A 688 14.15 5.97 20.07
CA SER A 688 13.34 6.86 19.22
C SER A 688 12.32 6.08 18.38
N LYS A 689 12.73 4.97 17.76
CA LYS A 689 11.82 4.12 16.97
C LYS A 689 10.80 3.37 17.82
N ALA A 690 11.15 3.00 19.05
CA ALA A 690 10.19 2.46 20.01
C ALA A 690 9.13 3.49 20.41
N TYR A 691 9.52 4.77 20.59
CA TYR A 691 8.55 5.86 20.78
C TYR A 691 7.69 6.12 19.54
N ASP A 692 8.24 6.04 18.32
CA ASP A 692 7.43 6.12 17.09
C ASP A 692 6.37 5.00 17.06
N THR A 693 6.75 3.77 17.44
CA THR A 693 5.83 2.64 17.53
C THR A 693 4.72 2.89 18.55
N LEU A 694 5.06 3.43 19.73
CA LEU A 694 4.09 3.83 20.75
C LEU A 694 3.10 4.88 20.20
N ASP A 695 3.56 5.84 19.41
CA ASP A 695 2.69 6.84 18.78
C ASP A 695 1.70 6.20 17.80
N LYS A 696 2.17 5.26 16.98
CA LYS A 696 1.31 4.56 16.01
C LYS A 696 0.29 3.66 16.71
N VAL A 697 0.67 2.97 17.79
CA VAL A 697 -0.27 2.21 18.62
C VAL A 697 -1.32 3.13 19.25
N ASN A 698 -0.92 4.27 19.81
CA ASN A 698 -1.84 5.24 20.40
C ASN A 698 -2.77 5.89 19.37
N ALA A 699 -2.36 6.01 18.11
CA ALA A 699 -3.21 6.52 17.04
C ALA A 699 -4.40 5.58 16.74
N LEU A 700 -4.23 4.27 16.94
CA LEU A 700 -5.25 3.24 16.72
C LEU A 700 -6.31 3.18 17.82
N LEU A 701 -6.00 3.70 19.02
CA LEU A 701 -6.92 3.66 20.17
C LEU A 701 -8.17 4.52 19.94
N PRO A 702 -9.37 4.02 20.29
CA PRO A 702 -10.56 4.85 20.45
C PRO A 702 -10.32 6.00 21.43
N THR A 703 -10.91 7.17 21.17
CA THR A 703 -10.73 8.37 22.01
C THR A 703 -11.06 8.11 23.49
N GLU A 704 -12.05 7.26 23.78
CA GLU A 704 -12.45 6.96 25.16
C GLU A 704 -11.40 6.21 25.97
N THR A 705 -10.69 5.26 25.34
CA THR A 705 -9.59 4.49 25.94
C THR A 705 -8.29 5.30 25.92
N PHE A 706 -8.07 6.08 24.87
CA PHE A 706 -6.92 7.00 24.75
C PHE A 706 -6.79 7.94 25.96
N VAL A 707 -7.86 8.61 26.39
CA VAL A 707 -7.80 9.54 27.54
C VAL A 707 -7.45 8.83 28.85
N ALA A 708 -7.96 7.61 29.05
CA ALA A 708 -7.64 6.81 30.23
C ALA A 708 -6.18 6.33 30.22
N VAL A 709 -5.67 5.91 29.06
CA VAL A 709 -4.29 5.50 28.85
C VAL A 709 -3.34 6.68 29.06
N VAL A 710 -3.59 7.84 28.45
CA VAL A 710 -2.76 9.04 28.62
C VAL A 710 -2.72 9.46 30.08
N ARG A 711 -3.84 9.39 30.81
CA ARG A 711 -3.84 9.63 32.27
C ARG A 711 -2.85 8.72 33.01
N GLY A 712 -2.86 7.42 32.72
CA GLY A 712 -1.91 6.47 33.31
C GLY A 712 -0.46 6.71 32.89
N LEU A 713 -0.22 7.16 31.65
CA LEU A 713 1.12 7.51 31.16
C LEU A 713 1.67 8.80 31.79
N LEU A 714 0.81 9.75 32.16
CA LEU A 714 1.20 10.98 32.85
C LEU A 714 1.68 10.72 34.29
N ASP A 715 1.22 9.62 34.92
CA ASP A 715 1.64 9.20 36.25
C ASP A 715 2.93 8.34 36.23
N ASN A 716 3.53 8.10 35.05
CA ASN A 716 4.73 7.28 34.90
C ASN A 716 5.98 7.97 35.51
N PRO A 717 6.89 7.22 36.16
CA PRO A 717 8.11 7.79 36.75
C PRO A 717 9.04 8.46 35.72
N LEU A 718 9.07 7.98 34.47
CA LEU A 718 10.00 8.47 33.46
C LEU A 718 9.55 9.83 32.86
N PRO A 719 10.37 10.91 32.95
CA PRO A 719 10.04 12.22 32.37
C PRO A 719 9.83 12.19 30.85
N SER A 720 10.58 11.36 30.12
CA SER A 720 10.48 11.21 28.66
C SER A 720 9.13 10.62 28.21
N VAL A 721 8.61 9.63 28.95
CA VAL A 721 7.31 9.02 28.70
C VAL A 721 6.19 10.03 28.95
N ARG A 722 6.28 10.82 30.03
CA ARG A 722 5.33 11.90 30.33
C ARG A 722 5.33 12.97 29.23
N ARG A 723 6.51 13.38 28.76
CA ARG A 723 6.65 14.32 27.62
C ARG A 723 5.92 13.81 26.39
N LYS A 724 6.19 12.56 26.02
CA LYS A 724 5.61 11.95 24.81
C LYS A 724 4.10 11.79 24.93
N ALA A 725 3.59 11.43 26.12
CA ALA A 725 2.16 11.39 26.39
C ALA A 725 1.49 12.76 26.24
N LEU A 726 2.15 13.83 26.70
CA LEU A 726 1.67 15.21 26.50
C LEU A 726 1.71 15.62 25.03
N ASP A 727 2.76 15.27 24.29
CA ASP A 727 2.85 15.56 22.84
C ASP A 727 1.76 14.84 22.04
N LEU A 728 1.48 13.58 22.39
CA LEU A 728 0.36 12.81 21.80
C LEU A 728 -0.99 13.44 22.10
N LEU A 729 -1.20 13.89 23.34
CA LEU A 729 -2.40 14.60 23.74
C LEU A 729 -2.55 15.91 22.97
N ASN A 730 -1.47 16.68 22.80
CA ASN A 730 -1.46 17.90 22.00
C ASN A 730 -1.84 17.64 20.54
N ASN A 731 -1.25 16.62 19.92
CA ASN A 731 -1.55 16.23 18.54
C ASN A 731 -3.02 15.83 18.38
N LYS A 732 -3.59 15.08 19.34
CA LYS A 732 -5.02 14.72 19.32
C LYS A 732 -5.94 15.92 19.54
N LEU A 733 -5.56 16.88 20.39
CA LEU A 733 -6.35 18.10 20.63
C LEU A 733 -6.31 19.08 19.46
N GLN A 734 -5.24 19.10 18.67
CA GLN A 734 -5.14 19.92 17.46
C GLN A 734 -5.94 19.37 16.28
N GLN A 735 -6.34 18.09 16.31
CA GLN A 735 -7.23 17.51 15.30
C GLN A 735 -8.64 18.11 15.51
N ASN A 736 -9.10 18.94 14.56
CA ASN A 736 -10.39 19.65 14.57
C ASN A 736 -11.60 18.68 14.53
N THR A 737 -11.82 17.93 15.62
CA THR A 737 -12.86 16.91 15.74
C THR A 737 -13.95 17.40 16.69
N SER A 738 -15.23 17.14 16.36
CA SER A 738 -16.34 17.41 17.28
C SER A 738 -16.39 16.35 18.38
N TRP A 739 -16.24 16.78 19.65
CA TRP A 739 -16.15 15.87 20.79
C TRP A 739 -17.52 15.69 21.47
N LYS A 740 -17.86 14.45 21.86
CA LYS A 740 -19.07 14.18 22.64
C LYS A 740 -18.89 14.67 24.08
N LYS A 741 -19.97 15.22 24.70
CA LYS A 741 -19.96 15.76 26.09
C LYS A 741 -19.32 14.83 27.14
N LYS A 742 -19.55 13.50 27.06
CA LYS A 742 -18.94 12.52 27.98
C LYS A 742 -17.41 12.45 27.88
N ILE A 743 -16.87 12.66 26.68
CA ILE A 743 -15.43 12.64 26.40
C ILE A 743 -14.80 13.96 26.85
N VAL A 744 -15.48 15.09 26.62
CA VAL A 744 -15.08 16.42 27.11
C VAL A 744 -14.89 16.39 28.63
N TYR A 745 -15.82 15.79 29.37
CA TYR A 745 -15.69 15.64 30.82
C TYR A 745 -14.44 14.82 31.25
N ARG A 746 -14.03 13.81 30.46
CA ARG A 746 -12.79 13.06 30.73
C ARG A 746 -11.53 13.89 30.45
N PHE A 747 -11.53 14.74 29.43
CA PHE A 747 -10.44 15.69 29.19
C PHE A 747 -10.35 16.74 30.30
N LEU A 748 -11.48 17.26 30.77
CA LEU A 748 -11.51 18.22 31.88
C LEU A 748 -10.95 17.64 33.19
N LYS A 749 -11.12 16.33 33.43
CA LYS A 749 -10.48 15.63 34.55
C LYS A 749 -8.94 15.58 34.49
N LEU A 750 -8.34 15.87 33.34
CA LEU A 750 -6.88 15.98 33.21
C LEU A 750 -6.36 17.36 33.65
N VAL A 751 -7.20 18.40 33.69
CA VAL A 751 -6.77 19.76 34.06
C VAL A 751 -6.10 19.81 35.45
N PRO A 752 -6.64 19.17 36.52
CA PRO A 752 -5.95 19.13 37.81
C PRO A 752 -4.61 18.38 37.78
N VAL A 753 -4.50 17.31 36.99
CA VAL A 753 -3.27 16.52 36.83
C VAL A 753 -2.18 17.35 36.15
N LEU A 754 -2.54 18.07 35.09
CA LEU A 754 -1.64 18.98 34.38
C LEU A 754 -1.23 20.16 35.26
N LEU A 755 -2.15 20.71 36.06
CA LEU A 755 -1.82 21.76 37.04
C LEU A 755 -0.83 21.28 38.10
N ALA A 756 -0.96 20.03 38.57
CA ALA A 756 0.00 19.44 39.49
C ALA A 756 1.40 19.33 38.85
N ILE A 757 1.50 18.92 37.57
CA ILE A 757 2.78 18.88 36.83
C ILE A 757 3.40 20.27 36.71
N VAL A 758 2.59 21.31 36.48
CA VAL A 758 3.05 22.70 36.37
C VAL A 758 3.52 23.27 37.72
N GLN A 759 2.89 22.86 38.83
CA GLN A 759 3.17 23.36 40.19
C GLN A 759 4.28 22.59 40.92
N HIS A 760 4.53 21.31 40.61
CA HIS A 760 5.52 20.50 41.32
C HIS A 760 6.97 20.87 40.97
N LYS A 761 7.65 21.57 41.90
CA LYS A 761 9.12 21.66 41.95
C LYS A 761 9.69 20.46 42.72
N LYS A 762 10.10 19.37 42.04
CA LYS A 762 11.00 18.35 42.64
C LYS A 762 12.40 18.49 42.04
N LYS A 763 13.46 18.31 42.85
CA LYS A 763 14.88 18.67 42.61
C LYS A 763 15.64 17.98 41.42
N SER A 764 15.02 17.63 40.28
CA SER A 764 15.76 17.19 39.08
C SER A 764 15.67 18.24 37.97
N VAL A 765 16.74 18.99 37.76
CA VAL A 765 16.70 20.42 37.45
C VAL A 765 16.41 20.79 35.98
N GLU A 766 16.66 19.94 34.98
CA GLU A 766 16.60 20.40 33.56
C GLU A 766 15.50 19.73 32.72
N GLU A 767 15.18 18.46 32.95
CA GLU A 767 14.14 17.76 32.16
C GLU A 767 12.70 18.11 32.58
N GLN A 768 12.50 18.71 33.76
CA GLN A 768 11.17 19.14 34.24
C GLN A 768 10.68 20.42 33.56
N ALA A 769 11.58 21.30 33.11
CA ALA A 769 11.19 22.55 32.46
C ALA A 769 10.43 22.29 31.16
N ILE A 770 10.89 21.33 30.34
CA ILE A 770 10.23 20.95 29.08
C ILE A 770 8.86 20.33 29.36
N ASN A 771 8.74 19.46 30.37
CA ASN A 771 7.45 18.87 30.72
C ASN A 771 6.43 19.91 31.22
N ARG A 772 6.90 20.91 32.01
CA ARG A 772 6.06 22.04 32.44
C ARG A 772 5.65 22.91 31.25
N GLN A 773 6.56 23.14 30.31
CA GLN A 773 6.31 23.85 29.06
C GLN A 773 5.22 23.15 28.22
N THR A 774 5.39 21.85 27.96
CA THR A 774 4.42 21.06 27.18
C THR A 774 3.08 20.98 27.91
N ALA A 775 3.07 20.83 29.23
CA ALA A 775 1.83 20.82 30.02
C ALA A 775 1.07 22.16 29.96
N LEU A 776 1.77 23.30 30.04
CA LEU A 776 1.17 24.63 29.84
C LEU A 776 0.60 24.78 28.43
N TYR A 777 1.29 24.25 27.42
CA TYR A 777 0.78 24.23 26.05
C TYR A 777 -0.45 23.33 25.88
N THR A 778 -0.48 22.17 26.55
CA THR A 778 -1.67 21.30 26.61
C THR A 778 -2.84 22.01 27.28
N LEU A 779 -2.62 22.71 28.40
CA LEU A 779 -3.64 23.51 29.08
C LEU A 779 -4.19 24.62 28.19
N LYS A 780 -3.32 25.28 27.42
CA LYS A 780 -3.72 26.24 26.38
C LYS A 780 -4.65 25.60 25.35
N LEU A 781 -4.28 24.45 24.78
CA LEU A 781 -5.09 23.77 23.76
C LEU A 781 -6.43 23.27 24.31
N LEU A 782 -6.45 22.77 25.55
CA LEU A 782 -7.69 22.39 26.25
C LEU A 782 -8.60 23.61 26.43
N CYS A 783 -8.05 24.77 26.79
CA CYS A 783 -8.82 25.99 26.94
C CYS A 783 -9.38 26.49 25.60
N LYS A 784 -8.58 26.45 24.53
CA LYS A 784 -9.03 26.81 23.18
C LYS A 784 -10.22 25.96 22.72
N ASN A 785 -10.19 24.65 22.99
CA ASN A 785 -11.23 23.73 22.50
C ASN A 785 -12.47 23.66 23.41
N PHE A 786 -12.31 23.83 24.73
CA PHE A 786 -13.39 23.55 25.70
C PHE A 786 -13.69 24.73 26.64
N GLY A 787 -12.89 25.79 26.62
CA GLY A 787 -12.98 26.91 27.56
C GLY A 787 -14.26 27.73 27.44
N ALA A 788 -14.75 27.96 26.22
CA ALA A 788 -15.99 28.72 25.99
C ALA A 788 -17.24 28.04 26.59
N GLU A 789 -17.30 26.71 26.55
CA GLU A 789 -18.44 25.95 27.12
C GLU A 789 -18.27 25.66 28.62
N ASN A 790 -17.04 25.65 29.15
CA ASN A 790 -16.74 25.25 30.53
C ASN A 790 -15.69 26.16 31.20
N PRO A 791 -15.99 27.45 31.42
CA PRO A 791 -15.00 28.43 31.88
C PRO A 791 -14.49 28.19 33.32
N GLU A 792 -15.31 27.62 34.20
CA GLU A 792 -14.99 27.43 35.63
C GLU A 792 -13.71 26.61 35.87
N HIS A 793 -13.47 25.58 35.04
CA HIS A 793 -12.29 24.71 35.16
C HIS A 793 -10.98 25.41 34.79
N PHE A 794 -11.03 26.52 34.04
CA PHE A 794 -9.86 27.23 33.54
C PHE A 794 -9.50 28.48 34.36
N VAL A 795 -10.35 28.91 35.31
CA VAL A 795 -10.00 29.98 36.27
C VAL A 795 -8.76 29.63 37.12
N PRO A 796 -8.61 28.42 37.69
CA PRO A 796 -7.39 28.02 38.40
C PRO A 796 -6.16 27.95 37.50
N VAL A 797 -6.36 27.69 36.19
CA VAL A 797 -5.29 27.68 35.18
C VAL A 797 -4.76 29.09 34.98
N LEU A 798 -5.64 30.07 34.81
CA LEU A 798 -5.26 31.49 34.71
C LEU A 798 -4.48 31.93 35.96
N ASN A 799 -5.00 31.66 37.16
CA ASN A 799 -4.35 32.03 38.42
C ASN A 799 -2.96 31.42 38.57
N THR A 800 -2.77 30.18 38.10
CA THR A 800 -1.46 29.52 38.16
C THR A 800 -0.50 30.08 37.12
N ALA A 801 -0.96 30.34 35.89
CA ALA A 801 -0.13 30.92 34.84
C ALA A 801 0.30 32.37 35.18
N VAL A 802 -0.60 33.19 35.72
CA VAL A 802 -0.32 34.56 36.17
C VAL A 802 0.71 34.57 37.31
N ARG A 803 0.60 33.66 38.28
CA ARG A 803 1.59 33.49 39.35
C ARG A 803 2.99 33.12 38.84
N LEU A 804 3.10 32.39 37.73
CA LEU A 804 4.40 32.04 37.13
C LEU A 804 5.05 33.21 36.39
N ILE A 805 4.27 34.19 35.95
CA ILE A 805 4.75 35.39 35.24
C ILE A 805 5.12 36.51 36.24
N ALA A 806 4.67 36.39 37.50
CA ALA A 806 4.96 37.37 38.53
C ALA A 806 6.49 37.54 38.71
N PRO A 807 6.97 38.78 38.87
CA PRO A 807 8.42 39.07 38.92
C PRO A 807 9.15 38.40 40.09
N GLU A 808 8.42 37.94 41.11
CA GLU A 808 8.95 37.23 42.27
C GLU A 808 9.39 35.79 41.95
N THR A 809 8.92 35.19 40.86
CA THR A 809 9.25 33.82 40.46
C THR A 809 10.31 33.78 39.35
N LYS A 810 11.55 33.40 39.69
CA LYS A 810 12.58 33.08 38.68
C LYS A 810 12.31 31.71 38.07
N GLU A 811 11.89 31.69 36.80
CA GLU A 811 11.59 30.49 36.01
C GLU A 811 12.29 30.57 34.64
N ASP A 812 12.42 29.44 33.94
CA ASP A 812 13.05 29.39 32.62
C ASP A 812 12.27 30.18 31.56
N LYS A 813 12.99 30.88 30.67
CA LYS A 813 12.40 31.72 29.60
C LYS A 813 11.39 30.97 28.73
N ASN A 814 11.64 29.71 28.43
CA ASN A 814 10.73 28.87 27.63
C ASN A 814 9.42 28.53 28.37
N VAL A 815 9.50 28.33 29.69
CA VAL A 815 8.32 28.09 30.55
C VAL A 815 7.51 29.37 30.68
N LEU A 816 8.18 30.51 30.88
CA LEU A 816 7.54 31.83 30.89
C LEU A 816 6.85 32.14 29.55
N GLY A 817 7.50 31.85 28.42
CA GLY A 817 6.91 31.99 27.09
C GLY A 817 5.63 31.16 26.91
N SER A 818 5.66 29.88 27.30
CA SER A 818 4.46 29.03 27.25
C SER A 818 3.38 29.45 28.26
N ALA A 819 3.74 29.99 29.42
CA ALA A 819 2.81 30.57 30.38
C ALA A 819 2.11 31.81 29.79
N LEU A 820 2.86 32.72 29.15
CA LEU A 820 2.31 33.90 28.46
C LEU A 820 1.35 33.51 27.34
N LEU A 821 1.69 32.51 26.53
CA LEU A 821 0.79 31.99 25.50
C LEU A 821 -0.46 31.32 26.07
N CYS A 822 -0.36 30.69 27.24
CA CYS A 822 -1.50 30.12 27.95
C CYS A 822 -2.39 31.24 28.49
N VAL A 823 -1.82 32.28 29.11
CA VAL A 823 -2.57 33.46 29.56
C VAL A 823 -3.28 34.15 28.40
N ALA A 824 -2.62 34.33 27.25
CA ALA A 824 -3.23 34.94 26.07
C ALA A 824 -4.54 34.25 25.66
N GLU A 825 -4.53 32.92 25.60
CA GLU A 825 -5.68 32.12 25.20
C GLU A 825 -6.74 32.04 26.29
N VAL A 826 -6.32 31.79 27.53
CA VAL A 826 -7.23 31.64 28.67
C VAL A 826 -7.93 32.97 28.98
N ALA A 827 -7.21 34.09 28.92
CA ALA A 827 -7.83 35.42 29.07
C ALA A 827 -8.84 35.69 27.95
N SER A 828 -8.54 35.26 26.71
CA SER A 828 -9.45 35.48 25.58
C SER A 828 -10.73 34.66 25.61
N THR A 829 -10.72 33.49 26.26
CA THR A 829 -11.89 32.61 26.38
C THR A 829 -12.71 32.88 27.63
N LEU A 830 -12.08 33.35 28.71
CA LEU A 830 -12.75 33.65 29.98
C LEU A 830 -13.40 35.04 30.02
N GLU A 831 -12.97 35.97 29.16
CA GLU A 831 -13.47 37.35 29.05
C GLU A 831 -13.68 38.02 30.42
N ALA A 832 -14.94 38.19 30.85
CA ALA A 832 -15.28 38.84 32.13
C ALA A 832 -14.67 38.15 33.36
N LEU A 833 -14.46 36.83 33.32
CA LEU A 833 -13.88 36.07 34.43
C LEU A 833 -12.36 36.27 34.56
N ALA A 834 -11.71 36.88 33.58
CA ALA A 834 -10.28 37.25 33.64
C ALA A 834 -10.02 38.58 34.36
N ILE A 835 -11.06 39.43 34.53
CA ILE A 835 -10.95 40.78 35.12
C ILE A 835 -10.28 40.78 36.51
N PRO A 836 -10.58 39.86 37.46
CA PRO A 836 -9.97 39.86 38.78
C PRO A 836 -8.44 39.69 38.78
N GLN A 837 -7.87 39.08 37.72
CA GLN A 837 -6.44 38.84 37.60
C GLN A 837 -5.70 39.94 36.82
N LEU A 838 -6.42 40.87 36.18
CA LEU A 838 -5.84 41.95 35.39
C LEU A 838 -4.87 42.85 36.18
N PRO A 839 -5.14 43.23 37.45
CA PRO A 839 -4.22 44.04 38.25
C PRO A 839 -2.89 43.36 38.56
N SER A 840 -2.83 42.03 38.56
CA SER A 840 -1.60 41.26 38.74
C SER A 840 -0.89 41.03 37.40
N LEU A 841 -1.66 40.77 36.34
CA LEU A 841 -1.16 40.43 35.02
C LEU A 841 -0.52 41.62 34.30
N MET A 842 -1.21 42.76 34.20
CA MET A 842 -0.75 43.89 33.38
C MET A 842 0.57 44.49 33.86
N PRO A 843 0.79 44.73 35.16
CA PRO A 843 2.11 45.18 35.64
C PRO A 843 3.21 44.17 35.32
N SER A 844 2.96 42.87 35.52
CA SER A 844 3.94 41.80 35.26
C SER A 844 4.30 41.68 33.77
N LEU A 845 3.30 41.83 32.87
CA LEU A 845 3.52 41.89 31.43
C LEU A 845 4.35 43.11 31.04
N LEU A 846 3.98 44.30 31.53
CA LEU A 846 4.69 45.54 31.22
C LEU A 846 6.12 45.54 31.76
N THR A 847 6.38 44.99 32.95
CA THR A 847 7.74 44.84 33.48
C THR A 847 8.55 43.83 32.68
N THR A 848 7.93 42.73 32.25
CA THR A 848 8.57 41.74 31.38
C THR A 848 9.02 42.40 30.08
N MET A 849 8.18 43.27 29.51
CA MET A 849 8.43 43.97 28.24
C MET A 849 9.47 45.10 28.37
N LYS A 850 9.63 45.69 29.57
CA LYS A 850 10.67 46.69 29.87
C LYS A 850 12.09 46.12 29.91
N ASN A 851 12.28 44.83 30.16
CA ASN A 851 13.60 44.19 30.22
C ASN A 851 14.12 43.84 28.81
N THR A 852 14.35 44.90 28.03
CA THR A 852 14.60 44.86 26.59
C THR A 852 15.83 44.05 26.16
N SER A 853 16.91 44.06 26.94
CA SER A 853 18.15 43.32 26.63
C SER A 853 17.97 41.80 26.67
N GLU A 854 17.07 41.30 27.52
CA GLU A 854 16.82 39.87 27.67
C GLU A 854 15.80 39.34 26.64
N LEU A 855 14.92 40.21 26.11
CA LEU A 855 13.90 39.88 25.11
C LEU A 855 14.47 39.65 23.72
N VAL A 856 15.49 40.40 23.33
CA VAL A 856 16.17 40.25 22.03
C VAL A 856 16.92 38.91 21.94
N SER A 857 17.38 38.38 23.07
CA SER A 857 18.05 37.06 23.14
C SER A 857 17.12 35.86 22.92
N GLY A 858 15.80 36.05 22.91
CA GLY A 858 14.81 34.98 22.76
C GLY A 858 13.58 35.40 21.98
N GLU A 859 13.62 35.26 20.65
CA GLU A 859 12.52 35.63 19.74
C GLU A 859 11.18 35.00 20.13
N VAL A 860 11.17 33.72 20.54
CA VAL A 860 9.96 33.01 20.97
C VAL A 860 9.34 33.61 22.23
N TYR A 861 10.18 34.11 23.15
CA TYR A 861 9.72 34.74 24.38
C TYR A 861 9.09 36.11 24.10
N LEU A 862 9.73 36.93 23.26
CA LEU A 862 9.20 38.20 22.79
C LEU A 862 7.85 38.03 22.06
N LEU A 863 7.77 37.07 21.13
CA LEU A 863 6.53 36.76 20.41
C LEU A 863 5.39 36.34 21.35
N SER A 864 5.72 35.62 22.43
CA SER A 864 4.75 35.17 23.43
C SER A 864 4.22 36.31 24.28
N ALA A 865 5.09 37.22 24.72
CA ALA A 865 4.70 38.43 25.45
C ALA A 865 3.83 39.36 24.59
N LEU A 866 4.20 39.57 23.33
CA LEU A 866 3.41 40.35 22.37
C LEU A 866 2.02 39.73 22.14
N ALA A 867 1.93 38.41 21.99
CA ALA A 867 0.64 37.72 21.84
C ALA A 867 -0.25 37.90 23.07
N ALA A 868 0.31 37.78 24.27
CA ALA A 868 -0.42 37.98 25.51
C ALA A 868 -0.96 39.40 25.61
N LEU A 869 -0.12 40.41 25.36
CA LEU A 869 -0.54 41.81 25.39
C LEU A 869 -1.63 42.09 24.34
N GLN A 870 -1.44 41.63 23.11
CA GLN A 870 -2.43 41.80 22.04
C GLN A 870 -3.78 41.18 22.40
N LYS A 871 -3.80 39.94 22.87
CA LYS A 871 -5.06 39.27 23.22
C LYS A 871 -5.76 39.91 24.41
N VAL A 872 -5.02 40.39 25.40
CA VAL A 872 -5.59 41.11 26.55
C VAL A 872 -6.21 42.45 26.09
N VAL A 873 -5.54 43.19 25.20
CA VAL A 873 -6.06 44.46 24.66
C VAL A 873 -7.28 44.25 23.75
N GLU A 874 -7.30 43.18 22.95
CA GLU A 874 -8.45 42.82 22.09
C GLU A 874 -9.68 42.41 22.91
N THR A 875 -9.49 41.72 24.03
CA THR A 875 -10.59 41.09 24.78
C THR A 875 -11.18 41.99 25.86
N LEU A 876 -10.36 42.83 26.51
CA LEU A 876 -10.77 43.70 27.61
C LEU A 876 -10.49 45.20 27.35
N PRO A 877 -10.88 45.78 26.19
CA PRO A 877 -10.51 47.16 25.83
C PRO A 877 -11.02 48.20 26.83
N HIS A 878 -12.19 47.97 27.43
CA HIS A 878 -12.80 48.90 28.40
C HIS A 878 -12.05 49.00 29.74
N PHE A 879 -11.23 48.01 30.09
CA PHE A 879 -10.53 47.94 31.38
C PHE A 879 -9.03 48.28 31.29
N ILE A 880 -8.53 48.60 30.09
CA ILE A 880 -7.11 48.89 29.84
C ILE A 880 -6.71 50.34 30.17
N SER A 881 -7.67 51.23 30.43
CA SER A 881 -7.42 52.67 30.68
C SER A 881 -6.28 52.97 31.67
N PRO A 882 -6.15 52.30 32.85
CA PRO A 882 -5.06 52.56 33.80
C PRO A 882 -3.68 52.17 33.30
N TYR A 883 -3.61 51.23 32.35
CA TYR A 883 -2.37 50.64 31.84
C TYR A 883 -1.98 51.20 30.47
N LEU A 884 -2.88 51.98 29.84
CA LEU A 884 -2.74 52.41 28.44
C LEU A 884 -1.46 53.23 28.20
N GLU A 885 -1.07 54.08 29.14
CA GLU A 885 0.18 54.85 29.07
C GLU A 885 1.41 53.91 29.02
N GLY A 886 1.44 52.88 29.87
CA GLY A 886 2.48 51.87 29.87
C GLY A 886 2.47 51.03 28.59
N VAL A 887 1.29 50.67 28.09
CA VAL A 887 1.13 49.91 26.83
C VAL A 887 1.66 50.71 25.64
N LEU A 888 1.25 51.98 25.50
CA LEU A 888 1.69 52.84 24.39
C LEU A 888 3.21 53.04 24.39
N SER A 889 3.81 53.31 25.56
CA SER A 889 5.26 53.43 25.69
C SER A 889 5.99 52.14 25.27
N GLN A 890 5.52 50.97 25.72
CA GLN A 890 6.15 49.69 25.35
C GLN A 890 6.00 49.36 23.87
N VAL A 891 4.83 49.59 23.26
CA VAL A 891 4.61 49.34 21.82
C VAL A 891 5.54 50.19 20.96
N VAL A 892 5.70 51.46 21.32
CA VAL A 892 6.60 52.40 20.62
C VAL A 892 8.07 51.97 20.75
N HIS A 893 8.51 51.54 21.93
CA HIS A 893 9.87 51.03 22.13
C HIS A 893 10.13 49.72 21.38
N LEU A 894 9.16 48.81 21.35
CA LEU A 894 9.30 47.51 20.70
C LEU A 894 9.33 47.59 19.19
N GLU A 895 8.62 48.55 18.58
CA GLU A 895 8.65 48.70 17.13
C GLU A 895 10.07 48.96 16.63
N LYS A 896 10.85 49.81 17.31
CA LYS A 896 12.25 50.05 16.98
C LYS A 896 13.02 48.72 16.90
N ILE A 897 12.91 47.91 17.95
CA ILE A 897 13.62 46.64 18.08
C ILE A 897 13.19 45.66 16.98
N THR A 898 11.88 45.58 16.72
CA THR A 898 11.35 44.69 15.69
C THR A 898 11.62 45.18 14.26
N SER A 899 11.84 46.47 14.07
CA SER A 899 12.22 47.05 12.78
C SER A 899 13.68 46.71 12.42
N GLU A 900 14.57 46.66 13.40
CA GLU A 900 15.96 46.19 13.26
C GLU A 900 16.03 44.69 12.93
N MET A 901 15.01 43.90 13.32
CA MET A 901 14.87 42.47 12.98
C MET A 901 14.31 42.21 11.57
N GLY A 902 13.93 43.27 10.82
CA GLY A 902 13.37 43.19 9.48
C GLY A 902 11.84 43.28 9.43
N SER A 903 11.32 43.87 8.35
CA SER A 903 9.88 44.13 8.14
C SER A 903 9.01 42.86 8.04
N ALA A 904 9.58 41.75 7.59
CA ALA A 904 8.91 40.46 7.49
C ALA A 904 8.96 39.63 8.79
N SER A 905 9.60 40.12 9.85
CA SER A 905 9.68 39.39 11.12
C SER A 905 8.29 39.24 11.74
N GLN A 906 8.00 38.04 12.29
CA GLN A 906 6.72 37.76 12.95
C GLN A 906 6.45 38.71 14.13
N ALA A 907 7.52 39.22 14.75
CA ALA A 907 7.42 40.20 15.82
C ALA A 907 6.91 41.55 15.30
N ASN A 908 7.44 42.04 14.17
CA ASN A 908 6.99 43.29 13.58
C ASN A 908 5.54 43.22 13.08
N VAL A 909 5.14 42.09 12.46
CA VAL A 909 3.75 41.85 12.05
C VAL A 909 2.80 41.93 13.25
N ARG A 910 3.17 41.34 14.39
CA ARG A 910 2.36 41.41 15.61
C ARG A 910 2.34 42.79 16.26
N VAL A 911 3.47 43.51 16.28
CA VAL A 911 3.52 44.90 16.77
C VAL A 911 2.62 45.79 15.91
N THR A 912 2.68 45.65 14.59
CA THR A 912 1.81 46.38 13.65
C THR A 912 0.33 46.03 13.88
N SER A 913 0.01 44.75 14.09
CA SER A 913 -1.34 44.32 14.45
C SER A 913 -1.80 44.93 15.78
N LEU A 914 -0.92 44.99 16.79
CA LEU A 914 -1.22 45.57 18.10
C LEU A 914 -1.48 47.07 18.02
N LYS A 915 -0.70 47.80 17.21
CA LYS A 915 -0.97 49.22 16.94
C LYS A 915 -2.35 49.43 16.35
N LYS A 916 -2.69 48.64 15.33
CA LYS A 916 -4.01 48.69 14.69
C LYS A 916 -5.13 48.36 15.67
N THR A 917 -4.94 47.36 16.53
CA THR A 917 -5.88 47.05 17.61
C THR A 917 -6.04 48.26 18.54
N LEU A 918 -4.95 48.84 19.04
CA LEU A 918 -5.01 50.01 19.92
C LEU A 918 -5.70 51.22 19.26
N ALA A 919 -5.48 51.42 17.96
CA ALA A 919 -6.08 52.51 17.19
C ALA A 919 -7.58 52.27 16.89
N THR A 920 -8.03 51.02 16.79
CA THR A 920 -9.41 50.68 16.37
C THR A 920 -10.35 50.33 17.50
N THR A 921 -9.88 49.70 18.59
CA THR A 921 -10.74 49.16 19.65
C THR A 921 -11.03 50.16 20.77
N LEU A 922 -10.19 51.18 20.95
CA LEU A 922 -10.31 52.14 22.03
C LEU A 922 -11.13 53.36 21.61
N SER A 923 -12.00 53.83 22.50
CA SER A 923 -12.75 55.08 22.28
C SER A 923 -11.83 56.31 22.36
N PRO A 924 -12.06 57.35 21.53
CA PRO A 924 -11.27 58.59 21.55
C PRO A 924 -11.15 59.25 22.92
N ARG A 925 -12.21 59.15 23.74
CA ARG A 925 -12.26 59.70 25.11
C ARG A 925 -11.19 59.16 26.04
N VAL A 926 -10.76 57.91 25.84
CA VAL A 926 -9.75 57.23 26.68
C VAL A 926 -8.36 57.36 26.05
N LEU A 927 -8.28 57.23 24.72
CA LEU A 927 -7.00 57.21 24.02
C LEU A 927 -6.36 58.60 23.91
N LEU A 928 -7.11 59.66 23.60
CA LEU A 928 -6.53 61.01 23.41
C LEU A 928 -5.87 61.57 24.68
N PRO A 929 -6.46 61.46 25.89
CA PRO A 929 -5.75 61.85 27.11
C PRO A 929 -4.48 61.05 27.39
N ALA A 930 -4.48 59.74 27.07
CA ALA A 930 -3.30 58.89 27.24
C ALA A 930 -2.18 59.29 26.25
N ILE A 931 -2.55 59.62 25.00
CA ILE A 931 -1.63 60.14 23.98
C ILE A 931 -0.97 61.44 24.46
N ASN A 932 -1.73 62.40 24.99
CA ASN A 932 -1.16 63.65 25.52
C ASN A 932 -0.15 63.42 26.66
N ARG A 933 -0.40 62.46 27.56
CA ARG A 933 0.54 62.11 28.64
C ARG A 933 1.79 61.40 28.09
N THR A 934 1.59 60.50 27.14
CA THR A 934 2.67 59.71 26.53
C THR A 934 3.58 60.60 25.68
N TYR A 935 3.02 61.58 24.97
CA TYR A 935 3.77 62.54 24.17
C TYR A 935 4.83 63.26 25.02
N LYS A 936 4.45 63.79 26.20
CA LYS A 936 5.38 64.47 27.12
C LYS A 936 6.51 63.58 27.66
N GLN A 937 6.34 62.25 27.64
CA GLN A 937 7.39 61.31 28.00
C GLN A 937 8.29 61.00 26.80
N ILE A 938 7.71 60.83 25.61
CA ILE A 938 8.43 60.53 24.37
C ILE A 938 9.23 61.74 23.90
N GLU A 939 8.74 62.97 24.11
CA GLU A 939 9.42 64.21 23.75
C GLU A 939 10.85 64.27 24.30
N LYS A 940 11.10 63.73 25.50
CA LYS A 940 12.45 63.66 26.09
C LYS A 940 13.39 62.70 25.36
N ASN A 941 12.85 61.67 24.71
CA ASN A 941 13.56 60.61 23.99
C ASN A 941 12.98 60.43 22.58
N TRP A 942 12.81 61.53 21.85
CA TRP A 942 12.02 61.57 20.61
C TRP A 942 12.63 60.77 19.45
N LYS A 943 13.98 60.66 19.42
CA LYS A 943 14.71 59.96 18.37
C LYS A 943 14.21 58.52 18.21
N ASN A 944 13.69 58.20 17.03
CA ASN A 944 13.12 56.90 16.63
C ASN A 944 11.80 56.49 17.32
N HIS A 945 11.26 57.25 18.28
CA HIS A 945 10.01 56.91 18.98
C HIS A 945 8.82 57.76 18.49
N MET A 946 9.07 58.97 17.99
CA MET A 946 8.01 59.88 17.57
C MET A 946 7.23 59.39 16.35
N GLY A 947 7.91 58.82 15.34
CA GLY A 947 7.26 58.26 14.14
C GLY A 947 6.26 57.13 14.47
N PRO A 948 6.70 56.05 15.15
CA PRO A 948 5.84 55.02 15.74
C PRO A 948 4.61 55.54 16.47
N PHE A 949 4.81 56.54 17.33
CA PHE A 949 3.77 57.14 18.15
C PHE A 949 2.74 57.91 17.32
N MET A 950 3.20 58.76 16.40
CA MET A 950 2.34 59.53 15.51
C MET A 950 1.56 58.63 14.53
N SER A 951 2.12 57.49 14.14
CA SER A 951 1.44 56.49 13.32
C SER A 951 0.21 55.89 14.03
N ILE A 952 0.27 55.62 15.35
CA ILE A 952 -0.89 55.14 16.12
C ILE A 952 -2.00 56.18 16.15
N LEU A 953 -1.64 57.45 16.39
CA LEU A 953 -2.60 58.55 16.37
C LEU A 953 -3.19 58.76 14.97
N GLN A 954 -2.37 58.67 13.92
CA GLN A 954 -2.80 58.81 12.52
C GLN A 954 -3.81 57.73 12.14
N GLU A 955 -3.56 56.47 12.50
CA GLU A 955 -4.49 55.36 12.25
C GLU A 955 -5.79 55.55 13.07
N HIS A 956 -5.68 55.99 14.32
CA HIS A 956 -6.85 56.26 15.16
C HIS A 956 -7.72 57.38 14.56
N ILE A 957 -7.12 58.51 14.15
CA ILE A 957 -7.81 59.59 13.44
C ILE A 957 -8.42 59.06 12.13
N GLY A 958 -7.73 58.15 11.43
CA GLY A 958 -8.22 57.45 10.24
C GLY A 958 -9.47 56.60 10.47
N VAL A 959 -9.68 56.09 11.68
CA VAL A 959 -10.86 55.30 12.06
C VAL A 959 -12.00 56.17 12.63
N MET A 960 -11.68 57.30 13.27
CA MET A 960 -12.68 58.19 13.88
C MET A 960 -13.80 58.59 12.91
N LYS A 961 -15.05 58.54 13.38
CA LYS A 961 -16.20 59.08 12.66
C LYS A 961 -16.17 60.61 12.66
N LYS A 962 -16.81 61.24 11.67
CA LYS A 962 -16.85 62.71 11.56
C LYS A 962 -17.40 63.39 12.82
N GLU A 963 -18.45 62.83 13.42
CA GLU A 963 -19.08 63.35 14.64
C GLU A 963 -18.13 63.33 15.85
N GLU A 964 -17.43 62.21 16.05
CA GLU A 964 -16.44 62.04 17.13
C GLU A 964 -15.26 63.00 16.92
N LEU A 965 -14.80 63.14 15.67
CA LEU A 965 -13.73 64.08 15.33
C LEU A 965 -14.13 65.52 15.64
N THR A 966 -15.35 65.95 15.28
CA THR A 966 -15.84 67.30 15.62
C THR A 966 -15.89 67.53 17.13
N SER A 967 -16.31 66.52 17.92
CA SER A 967 -16.37 66.64 19.38
C SER A 967 -15.00 66.77 20.06
N HIS A 968 -13.96 66.19 19.47
CA HIS A 968 -12.59 66.20 19.99
C HIS A 968 -11.65 67.13 19.21
N GLN A 969 -12.15 67.90 18.24
CA GLN A 969 -11.33 68.75 17.37
C GLN A 969 -10.54 69.80 18.14
N SER A 970 -11.14 70.41 19.18
CA SER A 970 -10.46 71.41 20.02
C SER A 970 -9.26 70.82 20.74
N GLN A 971 -9.40 69.62 21.32
CA GLN A 971 -8.33 68.89 22.01
C GLN A 971 -7.20 68.52 21.03
N LEU A 972 -7.54 67.99 19.86
CA LEU A 972 -6.56 67.65 18.82
C LEU A 972 -5.84 68.89 18.29
N THR A 973 -6.56 70.02 18.12
CA THR A 973 -5.95 71.28 17.67
C THR A 973 -4.91 71.78 18.67
N VAL A 974 -5.20 71.72 19.97
CA VAL A 974 -4.23 72.09 21.02
C VAL A 974 -3.02 71.15 20.98
N PHE A 975 -3.25 69.85 20.86
CA PHE A 975 -2.18 68.86 20.75
C PHE A 975 -1.28 69.11 19.52
N PHE A 976 -1.86 69.33 18.33
CA PHE A 976 -1.08 69.58 17.13
C PHE A 976 -0.34 70.92 17.16
N LEU A 977 -0.87 71.96 17.82
CA LEU A 977 -0.14 73.21 18.01
C LEU A 977 1.09 73.03 18.93
N GLU A 978 0.96 72.21 19.99
CA GLU A 978 2.09 71.82 20.85
C GLU A 978 3.10 70.97 20.06
N ALA A 979 2.61 69.99 19.27
CA ALA A 979 3.46 69.07 18.53
C ALA A 979 4.16 69.69 17.30
N LEU A 980 3.57 70.68 16.63
CA LEU A 980 4.20 71.40 15.52
C LEU A 980 5.30 72.35 16.00
N ASP A 981 5.32 72.74 17.27
CA ASP A 981 6.40 73.56 17.85
C ASP A 981 7.71 72.78 18.04
N PHE A 982 7.73 71.49 17.66
CA PHE A 982 8.86 70.58 17.84
C PHE A 982 10.17 71.11 17.24
N ARG A 983 10.12 71.72 16.04
CA ARG A 983 11.30 72.30 15.39
C ARG A 983 11.86 73.51 16.15
N ALA A 984 10.98 74.35 16.68
CA ALA A 984 11.39 75.50 17.48
C ALA A 984 11.99 75.09 18.83
N GLN A 985 11.47 74.02 19.45
CA GLN A 985 11.97 73.48 20.72
C GLN A 985 13.33 72.75 20.59
N HIS A 986 13.69 72.29 19.39
CA HIS A 986 14.89 71.48 19.13
C HIS A 986 15.83 72.09 18.09
N SER A 987 15.93 73.43 18.05
CA SER A 987 16.67 74.19 17.04
C SER A 987 18.17 73.87 16.95
N GLU A 988 18.78 73.36 18.02
CA GLU A 988 20.21 72.99 18.10
C GLU A 988 20.54 71.65 17.42
N ASN A 989 19.55 70.77 17.21
CA ASN A 989 19.76 69.43 16.66
C ASN A 989 19.93 69.42 15.12
N ASP A 990 20.19 68.25 14.55
CA ASP A 990 20.35 68.10 13.09
C ASP A 990 19.04 68.40 12.33
N LEU A 991 19.12 69.24 11.31
CA LEU A 991 17.96 69.74 10.56
C LEU A 991 17.24 68.62 9.79
N GLU A 992 17.99 67.63 9.31
CA GLU A 992 17.42 66.49 8.57
C GLU A 992 16.64 65.53 9.48
N GLU A 993 17.17 65.21 10.67
CA GLU A 993 16.48 64.36 11.66
C GLU A 993 15.20 65.01 12.20
N ILE A 994 15.25 66.33 12.46
CA ILE A 994 14.07 67.11 12.86
C ILE A 994 13.04 67.10 11.74
N GLY A 995 13.45 67.36 10.49
CA GLY A 995 12.53 67.37 9.34
C GLY A 995 11.81 66.03 9.13
N LYS A 996 12.52 64.90 9.25
CA LYS A 996 11.90 63.57 9.18
C LYS A 996 10.86 63.36 10.27
N THR A 997 11.17 63.77 11.50
CA THR A 997 10.28 63.63 12.66
C THR A 997 9.06 64.54 12.54
N GLU A 998 9.29 65.80 12.16
CA GLU A 998 8.25 66.80 11.89
C GLU A 998 7.30 66.33 10.80
N ASN A 999 7.80 65.73 9.72
CA ASN A 999 6.97 65.17 8.66
C ASN A 999 5.99 64.09 9.18
N CYS A 1000 6.39 63.25 10.14
CA CYS A 1000 5.45 62.31 10.75
C CYS A 1000 4.30 63.01 11.51
N ILE A 1001 4.56 64.17 12.13
CA ILE A 1001 3.54 64.98 12.81
C ILE A 1001 2.63 65.64 11.78
N ILE A 1002 3.22 66.20 10.72
CA ILE A 1002 2.51 66.82 9.60
C ILE A 1002 1.60 65.80 8.92
N ASP A 1003 2.10 64.61 8.59
CA ASP A 1003 1.30 63.54 7.97
C ASP A 1003 0.10 63.11 8.82
N CYS A 1004 0.27 63.12 10.15
CA CYS A 1004 -0.81 62.86 11.10
C CYS A 1004 -1.86 63.96 11.09
N LEU A 1005 -1.44 65.24 11.10
CA LEU A 1005 -2.34 66.39 10.99
C LEU A 1005 -3.05 66.42 9.63
N VAL A 1006 -2.35 66.13 8.55
CA VAL A 1006 -2.89 66.08 7.19
C VAL A 1006 -3.96 64.98 7.08
N ALA A 1007 -3.77 63.82 7.73
CA ALA A 1007 -4.79 62.78 7.82
C ALA A 1007 -6.07 63.28 8.54
N MET A 1008 -5.93 64.17 9.53
CA MET A 1008 -7.07 64.85 10.14
C MET A 1008 -7.73 65.85 9.18
N VAL A 1009 -6.93 66.67 8.48
CA VAL A 1009 -7.42 67.70 7.55
C VAL A 1009 -8.29 67.12 6.45
N VAL A 1010 -7.91 65.98 5.87
CA VAL A 1010 -8.69 65.29 4.81
C VAL A 1010 -10.09 64.87 5.29
N LYS A 1011 -10.31 64.72 6.60
CA LYS A 1011 -11.62 64.37 7.18
C LYS A 1011 -12.48 65.57 7.54
N LEU A 1012 -11.89 66.76 7.67
CA LEU A 1012 -12.60 67.98 8.04
C LEU A 1012 -13.41 68.51 6.84
N SER A 1013 -14.51 69.20 7.15
CA SER A 1013 -15.24 69.98 6.15
C SER A 1013 -14.55 71.33 5.92
N GLU A 1014 -14.82 71.99 4.80
CA GLU A 1014 -14.32 73.34 4.53
C GLU A 1014 -14.60 74.31 5.69
N VAL A 1015 -15.82 74.25 6.25
CA VAL A 1015 -16.28 75.09 7.36
C VAL A 1015 -15.47 74.89 8.65
N THR A 1016 -15.00 73.67 8.90
CA THR A 1016 -14.24 73.33 10.13
C THR A 1016 -12.73 73.42 9.91
N PHE A 1017 -12.26 73.24 8.68
CA PHE A 1017 -10.86 73.38 8.30
C PHE A 1017 -10.44 74.85 8.19
N ARG A 1018 -11.28 75.72 7.62
CA ARG A 1018 -10.94 77.14 7.42
C ARG A 1018 -10.47 77.85 8.71
N PRO A 1019 -11.18 77.75 9.85
CA PRO A 1019 -10.72 78.35 11.10
C PRO A 1019 -9.44 77.70 11.65
N LEU A 1020 -9.27 76.39 11.47
CA LEU A 1020 -8.06 75.68 11.88
C LEU A 1020 -6.84 76.15 11.08
N PHE A 1021 -6.98 76.29 9.77
CA PHE A 1021 -5.92 76.76 8.89
C PHE A 1021 -5.47 78.18 9.24
N PHE A 1022 -6.41 79.10 9.46
CA PHE A 1022 -6.06 80.46 9.90
C PHE A 1022 -5.44 80.47 11.30
N LYS A 1023 -5.92 79.65 12.23
CA LYS A 1023 -5.29 79.52 13.55
C LYS A 1023 -3.84 79.02 13.45
N LEU A 1024 -3.54 78.10 12.54
CA LEU A 1024 -2.17 77.62 12.27
C LEU A 1024 -1.30 78.72 11.62
N PHE A 1025 -1.89 79.51 10.72
CA PHE A 1025 -1.21 80.65 10.10
C PHE A 1025 -0.89 81.75 11.11
N ASP A 1026 -1.83 82.11 11.97
CA ASP A 1026 -1.66 83.10 13.03
C ASP A 1026 -0.65 82.63 14.08
N TRP A 1027 -0.66 81.34 14.43
CA TRP A 1027 0.34 80.72 15.31
C TRP A 1027 1.78 80.84 14.76
N ALA A 1028 1.95 80.71 13.45
CA ALA A 1028 3.26 80.83 12.80
C ALA A 1028 3.73 82.28 12.69
N LYS A 1029 2.81 83.26 12.68
CA LYS A 1029 3.07 84.69 12.48
C LYS A 1029 3.02 85.55 13.74
N THR A 1030 2.89 84.94 14.92
CA THR A 1030 2.85 85.68 16.18
C THR A 1030 4.16 86.46 16.38
N GLU A 1031 4.09 87.75 16.73
CA GLU A 1031 5.23 88.70 16.71
C GLU A 1031 6.41 88.27 17.61
N ASP A 1032 6.15 87.55 18.71
CA ASP A 1032 7.18 87.03 19.64
C ASP A 1032 7.61 85.59 19.36
N ALA A 1033 7.10 84.96 18.29
CA ALA A 1033 7.34 83.55 18.01
C ALA A 1033 8.64 83.32 17.23
N PRO A 1034 9.35 82.19 17.48
CA PRO A 1034 10.54 81.84 16.72
C PRO A 1034 10.20 81.66 15.24
N LYS A 1035 11.01 82.26 14.36
CA LYS A 1035 10.84 82.19 12.90
C LYS A 1035 10.88 80.75 12.37
N ASP A 1036 11.44 79.80 13.12
CA ASP A 1036 11.37 78.36 12.82
C ASP A 1036 9.93 77.83 12.67
N ARG A 1037 8.92 78.45 13.29
CA ARG A 1037 7.51 78.08 13.08
C ARG A 1037 7.04 78.34 11.65
N LEU A 1038 7.59 79.35 10.98
CA LEU A 1038 7.27 79.64 9.58
C LEU A 1038 7.76 78.53 8.65
N LEU A 1039 8.91 77.90 8.95
CA LEU A 1039 9.39 76.71 8.23
C LEU A 1039 8.38 75.56 8.35
N THR A 1040 7.97 75.26 9.59
CA THR A 1040 6.99 74.20 9.86
C THR A 1040 5.67 74.47 9.18
N PHE A 1041 5.18 75.72 9.22
CA PHE A 1041 3.93 76.11 8.60
C PHE A 1041 3.97 76.01 7.08
N TYR A 1042 5.04 76.46 6.41
CA TYR A 1042 5.13 76.35 4.95
C TYR A 1042 5.36 74.91 4.48
N ASN A 1043 6.09 74.08 5.23
CA ASN A 1043 6.14 72.64 4.97
C ASN A 1043 4.74 72.01 5.10
N LEU A 1044 4.00 72.33 6.17
CA LEU A 1044 2.62 71.90 6.35
C LEU A 1044 1.70 72.37 5.21
N ALA A 1045 1.83 73.63 4.79
CA ALA A 1045 1.05 74.18 3.68
C ALA A 1045 1.35 73.45 2.36
N ASP A 1046 2.61 73.12 2.08
CA ASP A 1046 3.03 72.34 0.92
C ASP A 1046 2.44 70.92 0.92
N CYS A 1047 2.44 70.25 2.08
CA CYS A 1047 1.82 68.93 2.24
C CYS A 1047 0.29 68.98 2.10
N ILE A 1048 -0.37 70.01 2.66
CA ILE A 1048 -1.81 70.20 2.53
C ILE A 1048 -2.18 70.50 1.06
N ALA A 1049 -1.40 71.34 0.38
CA ALA A 1049 -1.59 71.65 -1.05
C ALA A 1049 -1.55 70.38 -1.91
N GLU A 1050 -0.67 69.44 -1.58
CA GLU A 1050 -0.57 68.16 -2.29
C GLU A 1050 -1.78 67.25 -2.07
N LYS A 1051 -2.30 67.17 -0.83
CA LYS A 1051 -3.46 66.31 -0.53
C LYS A 1051 -4.79 66.90 -0.98
N LEU A 1052 -4.99 68.20 -0.80
CA LEU A 1052 -6.24 68.88 -1.16
C LEU A 1052 -6.29 69.31 -2.65
N LYS A 1053 -5.13 69.41 -3.31
CA LYS A 1053 -4.99 69.82 -4.73
C LYS A 1053 -5.78 71.10 -5.01
N GLY A 1054 -6.68 71.09 -5.99
CA GLY A 1054 -7.48 72.25 -6.37
C GLY A 1054 -8.31 72.85 -5.22
N LEU A 1055 -8.73 72.05 -4.22
CA LEU A 1055 -9.48 72.56 -3.05
C LEU A 1055 -8.63 73.49 -2.17
N PHE A 1056 -7.30 73.38 -2.21
CA PHE A 1056 -6.41 74.25 -1.44
C PHE A 1056 -6.41 75.70 -1.94
N THR A 1057 -6.72 75.93 -3.22
CA THR A 1057 -6.76 77.27 -3.84
C THR A 1057 -7.76 78.20 -3.16
N LEU A 1058 -8.81 77.66 -2.53
CA LEU A 1058 -9.79 78.40 -1.72
C LEU A 1058 -9.15 79.13 -0.51
N PHE A 1059 -8.01 78.65 -0.04
CA PHE A 1059 -7.29 79.20 1.12
C PHE A 1059 -5.99 79.90 0.74
N ALA A 1060 -5.38 79.51 -0.38
CA ALA A 1060 -4.09 80.00 -0.84
C ALA A 1060 -4.03 81.53 -1.05
N GLY A 1061 -5.17 82.20 -1.26
CA GLY A 1061 -5.23 83.66 -1.45
C GLY A 1061 -4.59 84.45 -0.31
N HIS A 1062 -4.67 83.96 0.93
CA HIS A 1062 -4.05 84.60 2.09
C HIS A 1062 -2.54 84.37 2.19
N LEU A 1063 -1.98 83.44 1.41
CA LEU A 1063 -0.56 83.10 1.40
C LEU A 1063 0.24 83.84 0.32
N VAL A 1064 -0.41 84.34 -0.73
CA VAL A 1064 0.26 84.97 -1.89
C VAL A 1064 1.20 86.12 -1.47
N LYS A 1065 0.67 87.11 -0.74
CA LYS A 1065 1.47 88.24 -0.25
C LYS A 1065 2.55 87.81 0.76
N PRO A 1066 2.24 87.00 1.79
CA PRO A 1066 3.28 86.44 2.67
C PRO A 1066 4.41 85.70 1.96
N PHE A 1067 4.10 84.91 0.92
CA PHE A 1067 5.11 84.24 0.12
C PHE A 1067 5.97 85.25 -0.64
N ALA A 1068 5.38 86.25 -1.30
CA ALA A 1068 6.10 87.32 -1.97
C ALA A 1068 7.04 88.09 -1.02
N ASP A 1069 6.54 88.47 0.16
CA ASP A 1069 7.31 89.18 1.19
C ASP A 1069 8.49 88.32 1.69
N THR A 1070 8.24 87.04 1.98
CA THR A 1070 9.28 86.11 2.46
C THR A 1070 10.34 85.84 1.38
N LEU A 1071 9.94 85.64 0.12
CA LEU A 1071 10.86 85.45 -1.01
C LEU A 1071 11.80 86.64 -1.19
N ASN A 1072 11.32 87.86 -0.98
CA ASN A 1072 12.16 89.06 -1.03
C ASN A 1072 13.12 89.14 0.16
N GLN A 1073 12.65 88.85 1.38
CA GLN A 1073 13.46 88.91 2.61
C GLN A 1073 14.57 87.85 2.67
N VAL A 1074 14.41 86.73 1.96
CA VAL A 1074 15.38 85.62 1.91
C VAL A 1074 16.29 85.73 0.68
N ASN A 1075 16.19 86.82 -0.08
CA ASN A 1075 17.03 87.05 -1.25
C ASN A 1075 18.26 87.89 -0.91
N ILE A 1076 19.43 87.27 -0.98
CA ILE A 1076 20.73 87.92 -0.73
C ILE A 1076 20.94 89.13 -1.64
N SER A 1077 20.43 89.11 -2.87
CA SER A 1077 20.60 90.22 -3.82
C SER A 1077 19.79 91.47 -3.45
N LYS A 1078 18.84 91.37 -2.51
CA LYS A 1078 17.97 92.47 -2.07
C LYS A 1078 18.22 92.90 -0.63
N THR A 1079 18.56 91.97 0.25
CA THR A 1079 18.75 92.21 1.68
C THR A 1079 19.94 91.42 2.20
N ASP A 1080 20.87 92.09 2.89
CA ASP A 1080 22.04 91.48 3.53
C ASP A 1080 21.76 91.02 4.98
N GLU A 1081 20.53 91.18 5.46
CA GLU A 1081 20.14 90.82 6.83
C GLU A 1081 19.82 89.31 6.95
N ALA A 1082 20.35 88.67 8.00
CA ALA A 1082 20.04 87.27 8.29
C ALA A 1082 18.56 87.11 8.65
N PHE A 1083 17.88 86.14 8.04
CA PHE A 1083 16.46 85.93 8.26
C PHE A 1083 16.21 85.17 9.58
N PHE A 1084 17.02 84.19 9.94
CA PHE A 1084 16.97 83.45 11.20
C PHE A 1084 18.08 83.86 12.16
N ASP A 1085 17.77 83.90 13.45
CA ASP A 1085 18.72 84.17 14.54
C ASP A 1085 19.56 82.91 14.90
N SER A 1086 20.20 82.26 13.92
CA SER A 1086 21.02 81.05 14.15
C SER A 1086 22.14 80.85 13.13
N ASP A 1087 23.24 80.19 13.51
CA ASP A 1087 24.37 79.87 12.63
C ASP A 1087 24.00 79.02 11.39
N LYS A 1088 22.88 78.28 11.45
CA LYS A 1088 22.34 77.50 10.32
C LYS A 1088 21.36 78.29 9.43
N ASP A 1089 21.35 79.62 9.52
CA ASP A 1089 20.51 80.52 8.73
C ASP A 1089 20.48 80.18 7.22
N PRO A 1090 21.62 80.02 6.50
CA PRO A 1090 21.57 79.77 5.06
C PRO A 1090 20.90 78.44 4.69
N GLU A 1091 21.08 77.40 5.52
CA GLU A 1091 20.46 76.08 5.30
C GLU A 1091 18.95 76.13 5.56
N LYS A 1092 18.54 76.79 6.65
CA LYS A 1092 17.13 77.02 6.99
C LYS A 1092 16.43 77.84 5.91
N CYS A 1093 17.06 78.91 5.45
CA CYS A 1093 16.56 79.74 4.36
C CYS A 1093 16.45 78.95 3.05
N CYS A 1094 17.39 78.05 2.73
CA CYS A 1094 17.27 77.16 1.57
C CYS A 1094 16.05 76.23 1.66
N LEU A 1095 15.80 75.64 2.84
CA LEU A 1095 14.62 74.81 3.08
C LEU A 1095 13.32 75.63 3.00
N LEU A 1096 13.32 76.85 3.54
CA LEU A 1096 12.19 77.77 3.47
C LEU A 1096 11.80 78.06 2.02
N LEU A 1097 12.80 78.42 1.19
CA LEU A 1097 12.61 78.64 -0.24
C LEU A 1097 12.09 77.39 -0.93
N GLN A 1098 12.61 76.21 -0.61
CA GLN A 1098 12.14 74.95 -1.17
C GLN A 1098 10.65 74.72 -0.88
N PHE A 1099 10.20 74.88 0.36
CA PHE A 1099 8.79 74.70 0.73
C PHE A 1099 7.87 75.72 0.06
N ILE A 1100 8.28 77.00 -0.01
CA ILE A 1100 7.49 78.04 -0.67
C ILE A 1100 7.38 77.76 -2.17
N LEU A 1101 8.49 77.46 -2.84
CA LEU A 1101 8.50 77.19 -4.29
C LEU A 1101 7.70 75.93 -4.64
N ASN A 1102 7.80 74.87 -3.84
CA ASN A 1102 6.99 73.66 -4.04
C ASN A 1102 5.50 73.95 -3.83
N CYS A 1103 5.15 74.70 -2.78
CA CYS A 1103 3.77 75.03 -2.49
C CYS A 1103 3.18 75.91 -3.60
N LEU A 1104 3.91 76.93 -4.07
CA LEU A 1104 3.51 77.78 -5.19
C LEU A 1104 3.37 76.98 -6.48
N TYR A 1105 4.34 76.11 -6.80
CA TYR A 1105 4.25 75.19 -7.94
C TYR A 1105 2.97 74.34 -7.87
N LYS A 1106 2.65 73.74 -6.72
CA LYS A 1106 1.42 72.94 -6.54
C LYS A 1106 0.16 73.80 -6.68
N ILE A 1107 0.17 75.03 -6.17
CA ILE A 1107 -0.94 75.99 -6.35
C ILE A 1107 -1.15 76.28 -7.85
N PHE A 1108 -0.07 76.54 -8.61
CA PHE A 1108 -0.15 76.82 -10.05
C PHE A 1108 -0.51 75.58 -10.87
N LEU A 1109 -0.05 74.40 -10.46
CA LEU A 1109 -0.33 73.13 -11.14
C LEU A 1109 -1.81 72.72 -11.02
N PHE A 1110 -2.41 72.96 -9.85
CA PHE A 1110 -3.80 72.61 -9.57
C PHE A 1110 -4.76 73.81 -9.68
N ASP A 1111 -4.35 74.89 -10.36
CA ASP A 1111 -5.23 76.03 -10.62
C ASP A 1111 -6.27 75.67 -11.71
N THR A 1112 -7.50 75.39 -11.28
CA THR A 1112 -8.62 75.08 -12.18
C THR A 1112 -9.64 76.22 -12.29
N GLN A 1113 -9.50 77.30 -11.51
CA GLN A 1113 -10.52 78.36 -11.37
C GLN A 1113 -9.97 79.76 -11.67
N HIS A 1114 -8.84 79.87 -12.38
CA HIS A 1114 -8.12 81.14 -12.56
C HIS A 1114 -7.82 81.83 -11.21
N PHE A 1115 -7.30 81.04 -10.27
CA PHE A 1115 -6.82 81.54 -8.99
C PHE A 1115 -5.74 82.62 -9.19
N ILE A 1116 -4.88 82.47 -10.20
CA ILE A 1116 -3.91 83.50 -10.57
C ILE A 1116 -4.60 84.64 -11.34
N SER A 1117 -5.13 85.61 -10.57
CA SER A 1117 -5.59 86.88 -11.12
C SER A 1117 -4.40 87.78 -11.47
N LYS A 1118 -4.65 88.81 -12.30
CA LYS A 1118 -3.64 89.82 -12.68
C LYS A 1118 -2.92 90.42 -11.47
N GLU A 1119 -3.64 90.83 -10.43
CA GLU A 1119 -3.06 91.39 -9.20
C GLU A 1119 -2.14 90.40 -8.46
N ARG A 1120 -2.51 89.11 -8.41
CA ARG A 1120 -1.71 88.07 -7.75
C ARG A 1120 -0.48 87.71 -8.59
N ALA A 1121 -0.63 87.71 -9.91
CA ALA A 1121 0.48 87.50 -10.83
C ALA A 1121 1.51 88.62 -10.71
N GLU A 1122 1.07 89.88 -10.72
CA GLU A 1122 1.92 91.06 -10.54
C GLU A 1122 2.63 91.05 -9.18
N ALA A 1123 1.96 90.63 -8.10
CA ALA A 1123 2.57 90.51 -6.78
C ALA A 1123 3.66 89.43 -6.67
N LEU A 1124 3.54 88.32 -7.42
CA LEU A 1124 4.47 87.18 -7.36
C LEU A 1124 5.58 87.22 -8.41
N MET A 1125 5.36 87.91 -9.53
CA MET A 1125 6.26 87.89 -10.69
C MET A 1125 7.69 88.28 -10.34
N MET A 1126 7.91 89.48 -9.78
CA MET A 1126 9.26 89.93 -9.42
C MET A 1126 9.89 89.08 -8.30
N PRO A 1127 9.21 88.81 -7.16
CA PRO A 1127 9.79 87.97 -6.10
C PRO A 1127 10.23 86.58 -6.54
N LEU A 1128 9.55 85.97 -7.52
CA LEU A 1128 9.91 84.68 -8.09
C LEU A 1128 11.06 84.78 -9.09
N VAL A 1129 11.03 85.74 -10.01
CA VAL A 1129 12.10 85.92 -11.01
C VAL A 1129 13.42 86.30 -10.33
N ASP A 1130 13.37 87.11 -9.28
CA ASP A 1130 14.56 87.49 -8.51
C ASP A 1130 15.16 86.32 -7.72
N GLN A 1131 14.49 85.16 -7.63
CA GLN A 1131 15.16 83.96 -7.09
C GLN A 1131 16.18 83.35 -8.05
N LEU A 1132 16.16 83.71 -9.33
CA LEU A 1132 17.16 83.25 -10.31
C LEU A 1132 18.55 83.82 -10.01
N GLU A 1133 18.63 84.98 -9.36
CA GLU A 1133 19.89 85.61 -8.92
C GLU A 1133 20.23 85.30 -7.45
N ASN A 1134 19.31 84.69 -6.70
CA ASN A 1134 19.51 84.36 -5.29
C ASN A 1134 20.44 83.15 -5.15
N ARG A 1135 21.74 83.38 -4.91
CA ARG A 1135 22.78 82.34 -4.75
C ARG A 1135 22.95 81.81 -3.31
N LEU A 1136 21.94 82.00 -2.46
CA LEU A 1136 21.93 81.49 -1.08
C LEU A 1136 22.20 79.98 -1.01
N GLY A 1137 23.12 79.58 -0.12
CA GLY A 1137 23.50 78.19 0.16
C GLY A 1137 24.68 77.66 -0.68
N GLY A 1138 25.30 78.51 -1.49
CA GLY A 1138 26.40 78.15 -2.38
C GLY A 1138 25.94 77.52 -3.71
N ASP A 1139 26.87 77.38 -4.65
CA ASP A 1139 26.55 77.07 -6.05
C ASP A 1139 25.81 75.73 -6.24
N ALA A 1140 26.17 74.70 -5.47
CA ALA A 1140 25.54 73.37 -5.58
C ALA A 1140 24.07 73.38 -5.14
N ARG A 1141 23.75 74.01 -4.00
CA ARG A 1141 22.38 74.14 -3.48
C ARG A 1141 21.56 75.09 -4.33
N PHE A 1142 22.17 76.15 -4.85
CA PHE A 1142 21.56 77.05 -5.82
C PHE A 1142 21.14 76.29 -7.09
N GLN A 1143 22.04 75.54 -7.72
CA GLN A 1143 21.73 74.75 -8.91
C GLN A 1143 20.63 73.72 -8.66
N GLU A 1144 20.67 73.02 -7.51
CA GLU A 1144 19.62 72.08 -7.14
C GLU A 1144 18.26 72.77 -6.96
N ARG A 1145 18.21 73.89 -6.22
CA ARG A 1145 16.99 74.67 -6.01
C ARG A 1145 16.41 75.17 -7.33
N VAL A 1146 17.26 75.72 -8.19
CA VAL A 1146 16.86 76.27 -9.47
C VAL A 1146 16.29 75.18 -10.38
N THR A 1147 17.02 74.09 -10.57
CA THR A 1147 16.64 73.02 -11.49
C THR A 1147 15.43 72.21 -11.01
N LYS A 1148 15.35 71.87 -9.73
CA LYS A 1148 14.28 71.01 -9.19
C LYS A 1148 13.02 71.77 -8.78
N HIS A 1149 13.15 73.03 -8.33
CA HIS A 1149 12.04 73.74 -7.67
C HIS A 1149 11.65 75.04 -8.38
N LEU A 1150 12.60 75.95 -8.65
CA LEU A 1150 12.29 77.27 -9.18
C LEU A 1150 11.86 77.26 -10.66
N ILE A 1151 12.62 76.60 -11.54
CA ILE A 1151 12.33 76.56 -12.98
C ILE A 1151 10.98 75.89 -13.25
N PRO A 1152 10.67 74.72 -12.67
CA PRO A 1152 9.33 74.13 -12.80
C PRO A 1152 8.22 75.05 -12.27
N CYS A 1153 8.48 75.77 -11.17
CA CYS A 1153 7.55 76.74 -10.60
C CYS A 1153 7.27 77.91 -11.57
N LEU A 1154 8.31 78.54 -12.12
CA LEU A 1154 8.19 79.66 -13.09
C LEU A 1154 7.51 79.22 -14.39
N ALA A 1155 7.85 78.04 -14.90
CA ALA A 1155 7.26 77.50 -16.11
C ALA A 1155 5.78 77.11 -15.90
N GLN A 1156 5.40 76.63 -14.71
CA GLN A 1156 4.00 76.37 -14.39
C GLN A 1156 3.22 77.66 -14.07
N PHE A 1157 3.90 78.66 -13.52
CA PHE A 1157 3.32 79.99 -13.29
C PHE A 1157 2.89 80.66 -14.59
N SER A 1158 3.70 80.59 -15.65
CA SER A 1158 3.33 81.14 -16.97
C SER A 1158 2.08 80.46 -17.55
N VAL A 1159 1.93 79.15 -17.36
CA VAL A 1159 0.72 78.39 -17.77
C VAL A 1159 -0.50 78.84 -16.97
N ALA A 1160 -0.37 79.03 -15.65
CA ALA A 1160 -1.47 79.45 -14.79
C ALA A 1160 -1.94 80.88 -15.07
N MET A 1161 -1.05 81.78 -15.52
CA MET A 1161 -1.39 83.17 -15.86
C MET A 1161 -2.30 83.29 -17.10
N ALA A 1162 -2.10 82.43 -18.11
CA ALA A 1162 -2.93 82.33 -19.33
C ALA A 1162 -3.28 83.68 -20.02
N ASP A 1163 -2.40 84.68 -19.95
CA ASP A 1163 -2.60 86.04 -20.47
C ASP A 1163 -1.33 86.57 -21.14
N ASP A 1164 -1.41 86.80 -22.46
CA ASP A 1164 -0.35 87.34 -23.31
C ASP A 1164 0.25 88.66 -22.79
N SER A 1165 -0.58 89.50 -22.15
CA SER A 1165 -0.15 90.80 -21.62
C SER A 1165 0.81 90.67 -20.44
N LEU A 1166 0.75 89.55 -19.72
CA LEU A 1166 1.60 89.27 -18.57
C LEU A 1166 2.78 88.34 -18.91
N TRP A 1167 2.67 87.55 -19.98
CA TRP A 1167 3.78 86.74 -20.48
C TRP A 1167 4.96 87.57 -20.98
N LYS A 1168 4.71 88.70 -21.65
CA LYS A 1168 5.77 89.60 -22.12
C LYS A 1168 6.61 90.18 -20.97
N PRO A 1169 6.02 90.84 -19.94
CA PRO A 1169 6.76 91.27 -18.76
C PRO A 1169 7.53 90.13 -18.08
N LEU A 1170 6.92 88.96 -17.90
CA LEU A 1170 7.58 87.82 -17.26
C LEU A 1170 8.82 87.36 -18.05
N ASN A 1171 8.66 87.16 -19.36
CA ASN A 1171 9.75 86.71 -20.22
C ASN A 1171 10.88 87.75 -20.28
N TYR A 1172 10.53 89.02 -20.42
CA TYR A 1172 11.51 90.11 -20.42
C TYR A 1172 12.33 90.16 -19.12
N GLN A 1173 11.68 90.00 -17.96
CA GLN A 1173 12.39 90.00 -16.67
C GLN A 1173 13.32 88.78 -16.52
N ILE A 1174 12.94 87.61 -17.04
CA ILE A 1174 13.82 86.43 -17.07
C ILE A 1174 15.02 86.66 -18.00
N LEU A 1175 14.79 87.23 -19.19
CA LEU A 1175 15.83 87.57 -20.15
C LEU A 1175 16.83 88.59 -19.58
N LEU A 1176 16.38 89.56 -18.78
CA LEU A 1176 17.31 90.47 -18.09
C LEU A 1176 18.30 89.74 -17.17
N LYS A 1177 17.91 88.60 -16.58
CA LYS A 1177 18.81 87.78 -15.76
C LYS A 1177 19.89 87.06 -16.58
N THR A 1178 19.75 86.99 -17.91
CA THR A 1178 20.82 86.46 -18.78
C THR A 1178 22.00 87.41 -18.91
N ARG A 1179 21.90 88.66 -18.45
CA ARG A 1179 23.01 89.62 -18.41
C ARG A 1179 23.70 89.71 -17.04
N ASP A 1180 23.39 88.79 -16.13
CA ASP A 1180 23.98 88.81 -14.79
C ASP A 1180 25.50 88.52 -14.83
N SER A 1181 26.23 89.10 -13.88
CA SER A 1181 27.67 88.89 -13.72
C SER A 1181 28.05 87.41 -13.51
N SER A 1182 27.17 86.60 -12.91
CA SER A 1182 27.42 85.20 -12.62
C SER A 1182 27.02 84.29 -13.79
N PRO A 1183 27.94 83.45 -14.32
CA PRO A 1183 27.62 82.53 -15.41
C PRO A 1183 26.56 81.48 -15.00
N LYS A 1184 26.47 81.13 -13.71
CA LYS A 1184 25.45 80.18 -13.22
C LYS A 1184 24.04 80.77 -13.21
N VAL A 1185 23.90 82.09 -13.00
CA VAL A 1185 22.62 82.79 -13.10
C VAL A 1185 22.21 82.92 -14.56
N ARG A 1186 23.14 83.29 -15.46
CA ARG A 1186 22.89 83.31 -16.91
C ARG A 1186 22.44 81.95 -17.44
N PHE A 1187 23.13 80.90 -17.02
CA PHE A 1187 22.78 79.51 -17.36
C PHE A 1187 21.39 79.11 -16.85
N ALA A 1188 21.05 79.46 -15.60
CA ALA A 1188 19.73 79.22 -15.03
C ALA A 1188 18.61 79.96 -15.78
N ALA A 1189 18.84 81.23 -16.13
CA ALA A 1189 17.90 82.04 -16.90
C ALA A 1189 17.66 81.43 -18.30
N LEU A 1190 18.70 80.97 -18.99
CA LEU A 1190 18.57 80.26 -20.28
C LEU A 1190 17.73 78.99 -20.18
N ILE A 1191 17.95 78.16 -19.16
CA ILE A 1191 17.12 76.95 -18.95
C ILE A 1191 15.68 77.34 -18.60
N THR A 1192 15.48 78.45 -17.89
CA THR A 1192 14.13 78.96 -17.56
C THR A 1192 13.40 79.37 -18.84
N VAL A 1193 14.05 80.11 -19.74
CA VAL A 1193 13.51 80.48 -21.06
C VAL A 1193 13.09 79.25 -21.85
N LEU A 1194 13.96 78.24 -21.92
CA LEU A 1194 13.63 76.97 -22.57
C LEU A 1194 12.42 76.28 -21.92
N ALA A 1195 12.36 76.23 -20.58
CA ALA A 1195 11.24 75.63 -19.86
C ALA A 1195 9.91 76.38 -20.07
N LEU A 1196 9.94 77.71 -20.19
CA LEU A 1196 8.76 78.51 -20.57
C LEU A 1196 8.30 78.12 -21.97
N ALA A 1197 9.22 78.00 -22.94
CA ALA A 1197 8.89 77.61 -24.30
C ALA A 1197 8.33 76.18 -24.39
N GLU A 1198 8.89 75.23 -23.62
CA GLU A 1198 8.37 73.85 -23.55
C GLU A 1198 6.93 73.78 -23.01
N LYS A 1199 6.59 74.66 -22.05
CA LYS A 1199 5.25 74.70 -21.44
C LYS A 1199 4.22 75.48 -22.26
N LEU A 1200 4.61 76.61 -22.83
CA LEU A 1200 3.74 77.47 -23.64
C LEU A 1200 3.60 76.99 -25.09
N LYS A 1201 4.57 76.24 -25.60
CA LYS A 1201 4.63 75.69 -26.98
C LYS A 1201 4.39 76.79 -28.02
N GLU A 1202 3.37 76.63 -28.86
CA GLU A 1202 2.99 77.56 -29.94
C GLU A 1202 2.74 78.99 -29.43
N ASN A 1203 2.28 79.14 -28.18
CA ASN A 1203 2.03 80.46 -27.59
C ASN A 1203 3.32 81.25 -27.31
N TYR A 1204 4.48 80.58 -27.30
CA TYR A 1204 5.77 81.24 -27.11
C TYR A 1204 6.19 82.11 -28.31
N ILE A 1205 5.59 81.90 -29.50
CA ILE A 1205 5.92 82.66 -30.72
C ILE A 1205 5.77 84.18 -30.51
N VAL A 1206 4.79 84.61 -29.71
CA VAL A 1206 4.54 86.03 -29.40
C VAL A 1206 5.70 86.68 -28.62
N LEU A 1207 6.52 85.88 -27.94
CA LEU A 1207 7.64 86.30 -27.09
C LEU A 1207 9.01 86.21 -27.79
N LEU A 1208 9.05 85.54 -28.95
CA LEU A 1208 10.27 85.26 -29.69
C LEU A 1208 11.01 86.54 -30.16
N PRO A 1209 10.34 87.58 -30.71
CA PRO A 1209 11.04 88.80 -31.17
C PRO A 1209 11.82 89.52 -30.07
N GLU A 1210 11.34 89.48 -28.82
CA GLU A 1210 12.01 90.10 -27.67
C GLU A 1210 13.14 89.21 -27.13
N SER A 1211 13.09 87.90 -27.39
CA SER A 1211 14.08 86.92 -26.89
C SER A 1211 15.32 86.81 -27.78
N ILE A 1212 15.17 86.98 -29.10
CA ILE A 1212 16.24 86.82 -30.09
C ILE A 1212 17.48 87.70 -29.78
N PRO A 1213 17.36 89.01 -29.48
CA PRO A 1213 18.54 89.85 -29.20
C PRO A 1213 19.37 89.36 -28.01
N PHE A 1214 18.73 88.82 -26.98
CA PHE A 1214 19.41 88.29 -25.79
C PHE A 1214 20.05 86.94 -26.07
N LEU A 1215 19.42 86.08 -26.88
CA LEU A 1215 20.01 84.81 -27.30
C LEU A 1215 21.25 85.04 -28.20
N ALA A 1216 21.21 86.05 -29.07
CA ALA A 1216 22.33 86.43 -29.92
C ALA A 1216 23.54 86.90 -29.07
N GLU A 1217 23.29 87.73 -28.06
CA GLU A 1217 24.32 88.18 -27.10
C GLU A 1217 24.96 86.99 -26.35
N LEU A 1218 24.17 85.99 -25.96
CA LEU A 1218 24.66 84.80 -25.23
C LEU A 1218 25.37 83.78 -26.12
N MET A 1219 25.22 83.85 -27.45
CA MET A 1219 26.07 83.10 -28.38
C MET A 1219 27.51 83.59 -28.38
N GLU A 1220 27.76 84.81 -27.89
CA GLU A 1220 29.07 85.43 -27.75
C GLU A 1220 29.53 85.49 -26.27
N ASP A 1221 28.93 84.69 -25.37
CA ASP A 1221 29.24 84.72 -23.93
C ASP A 1221 30.69 84.27 -23.65
N GLU A 1222 31.33 84.91 -22.67
CA GLU A 1222 32.70 84.59 -22.25
C GLU A 1222 32.84 83.18 -21.64
N CYS A 1223 31.74 82.57 -21.18
CA CYS A 1223 31.72 81.24 -20.58
C CYS A 1223 31.22 80.16 -21.55
N GLU A 1224 32.11 79.23 -21.92
CA GLU A 1224 31.83 78.10 -22.84
C GLU A 1224 30.61 77.25 -22.41
N GLU A 1225 30.38 77.07 -21.09
CA GLU A 1225 29.21 76.34 -20.58
C GLU A 1225 27.89 77.02 -20.95
N VAL A 1226 27.84 78.35 -20.90
CA VAL A 1226 26.67 79.17 -21.20
C VAL A 1226 26.45 79.23 -22.70
N GLU A 1227 27.50 79.45 -23.47
CA GLU A 1227 27.47 79.46 -24.95
C GLU A 1227 26.89 78.15 -25.50
N ARG A 1228 27.44 77.00 -25.06
CA ARG A 1228 26.97 75.68 -25.48
C ARG A 1228 25.51 75.43 -25.10
N GLN A 1229 25.09 75.91 -23.92
CA GLN A 1229 23.69 75.80 -23.49
C GLN A 1229 22.77 76.74 -24.28
N CYS A 1230 23.24 77.92 -24.70
CA CYS A 1230 22.49 78.82 -25.57
C CYS A 1230 22.26 78.17 -26.94
N GLN A 1231 23.30 77.62 -27.58
CA GLN A 1231 23.18 76.89 -28.85
C GLN A 1231 22.19 75.71 -28.74
N LYS A 1232 22.28 74.95 -27.65
CA LYS A 1232 21.33 73.86 -27.38
C LYS A 1232 19.90 74.38 -27.19
N THR A 1233 19.73 75.48 -26.48
CA THR A 1233 18.43 76.13 -26.25
C THR A 1233 17.80 76.56 -27.58
N ILE A 1234 18.58 77.18 -28.48
CA ILE A 1234 18.11 77.56 -29.83
C ILE A 1234 17.65 76.35 -30.63
N GLN A 1235 18.44 75.26 -30.66
CA GLN A 1235 18.05 74.02 -31.35
C GLN A 1235 16.75 73.42 -30.78
N GLN A 1236 16.58 73.47 -29.46
CA GLN A 1236 15.37 72.96 -28.81
C GLN A 1236 14.16 73.89 -29.05
N LEU A 1237 14.36 75.20 -29.09
CA LEU A 1237 13.32 76.17 -29.46
C LEU A 1237 12.87 75.96 -30.92
N GLU A 1238 13.80 75.75 -31.86
CA GLU A 1238 13.48 75.40 -33.26
C GLU A 1238 12.65 74.12 -33.33
N ALA A 1239 12.99 73.10 -32.53
CA ALA A 1239 12.25 71.84 -32.47
C ALA A 1239 10.84 71.99 -31.88
N ILE A 1240 10.65 72.89 -30.90
CA ILE A 1240 9.35 73.13 -30.24
C ILE A 1240 8.44 73.98 -31.14
N LEU A 1241 9.00 74.96 -31.84
CA LEU A 1241 8.25 75.92 -32.67
C LEU A 1241 8.04 75.44 -34.11
N GLY A 1242 8.90 74.53 -34.61
CA GLY A 1242 8.80 73.95 -35.95
C GLY A 1242 9.32 74.84 -37.09
N GLU A 1243 9.95 75.96 -36.77
CA GLU A 1243 10.55 76.91 -37.72
C GLU A 1243 12.05 77.12 -37.44
N PRO A 1244 12.90 77.27 -38.48
CA PRO A 1244 14.31 77.59 -38.29
C PRO A 1244 14.46 79.03 -37.77
N LEU A 1245 15.14 79.18 -36.63
CA LEU A 1245 15.35 80.48 -35.99
C LEU A 1245 16.52 81.27 -36.61
N GLN A 1246 17.34 80.62 -37.44
CA GLN A 1246 18.47 81.21 -38.17
C GLN A 1246 18.10 82.42 -39.05
N SER A 1247 16.85 82.55 -39.50
CA SER A 1247 16.39 83.70 -40.29
C SER A 1247 16.23 84.99 -39.46
N TYR A 1248 16.25 84.87 -38.13
CA TYR A 1248 16.03 85.97 -37.19
C TYR A 1248 17.32 86.46 -36.50
N PHE A 1249 18.44 85.73 -36.63
CA PHE A 1249 19.74 86.05 -36.00
C PHE A 1249 20.65 86.91 -36.90
#